data_AF-A0A2Z5G284-F1
#
_entry.id   AF-A0A2Z5G284-F1
#
_cell.length_a   1.000
_cell.length_b   1.000
_cell.length_c   1.000
_cell.angle_alpha   90.00
_cell.angle_beta   90.00
_cell.angle_gamma   90.00
#
_symmetry.space_group_name_H-M   'P 1'
#
loop_
_entity.id
_entity.type
_entity.pdbx_description
1 polymer ?
#
loop_
_entity_poly.entity_id
_entity_poly.type
_entity_poly.pdbx_seq_one_letter_code
_entity_poly.pdbx_strand_id
1 'polypeptide(L)'
;MYSQGQQTIQITATNPDGTNTGTARVGVPVSLVATVSAGPYQVVNWSITGGGSVSATSNSAATYTPPLTMPSSTSVTITAYLHSAPSVTQSYALSLIYPVPSVTSTAIPQAEPGYTYTNTNVNGVGFVPGTVVSANGAALTTTYKDWNHVSVTLPTPATASGFLTLQAANPTPGGGSGASYNQPVQPTSIVLTATNPDGTNTGTARLGVNVNVAAVVSGSVSKTVTWSVTGSGSISGSGVYTPPSSMPTNGNVTITATLTSNPAVSTPYPLTLVNPAPVITSMSPLNAPAGSTIAVTLTGHGFVPGTTIVSNVGSIGSTTYQSPTSVVAQLTLPASATGNLSLQAQNPAPGGGLGAALQSAISTLQITATNAAGTNTGTAQLGVPVNLTATVANSQYAVISWTLQGAGTLVRSGNNGQYATYTAPTTMPSNTNVSITASLSSYSALATTYAISLGNPIPSVASATPTQLLTGGTQSVALAGSGFMPGTVVLFNGASLPTTYTNYNSATVQVPVAANATGTLSLQVQNPSPGGGTGNTFTESVMPNTISLTATDADGTNTGTAELSTNVSMVAAVSGSEQTAVNWSVAGAGSISSNGVYTAPAALPTNTAVTITAALASNPAITASYSLNVINPIAVISGSSPSLAPAGESTAITFTGTGFVPSTVVLVNNTPVPTTYQSATSVVAEVTVSPSDTGNLSITAQNPAPGGGTSLFYLESISASLGVRAAARILDQTTFGPTSALISHVQQEGIDAWLSEQFNTPQTVLAPVYSTHPSYCSAAEYCTESEWYQAVLTGNDQLRQRVAFALSELYVISAFPITGVGVTPYINMLAADAFTNWHQIMTDVTLSPAMGIYLDMLDSHSPTGTEIADENYAREFMQLFNMGIYLLNQDGSLQLDGNGNPIPAYTEAQVEAFARAFTGWTYANADGSTPSSLIGVPNYFHPMVAVEADHDTNPKTLLNDTDPTSYKGTTLPSGQTAEQDVQDAITNVFNHPNVPPFVSKQLIQHLVTSMPSPGYISRVASVFTNDGNGVRGNMTAVLNAIFTDPEARAGDTDASADVGKLREPILWLTAVMRGLGVTNTDPNNYYDQLSTYLVPLGERPFAASSVFNFFSPSYVIPGTTLNAPEFGIENTASVATLLTLADRLMMNKFVSFNVDLSATSSWGQMASTPSVLVDALGTLFMHAEMDPNIRASIISEVSSVTDLGQRVRLAVYLVITASQYKVSH
;
A
#
# COMPACT_ATOMS: atom_id res chain seq x y z
N MET A 1 7.14 -38.48 -108.37
CA MET A 1 8.01 -39.03 -107.31
C MET A 1 8.87 -37.88 -106.80
N TYR A 2 8.60 -37.38 -105.60
CA TYR A 2 9.31 -36.25 -105.01
C TYR A 2 10.74 -36.66 -104.63
N SER A 3 11.73 -35.83 -104.95
CA SER A 3 13.11 -36.00 -104.49
C SER A 3 13.15 -35.90 -102.96
N GLN A 4 13.58 -36.95 -102.27
CA GLN A 4 13.94 -36.82 -100.86
C GLN A 4 15.21 -35.99 -100.77
N GLY A 5 15.08 -34.73 -100.33
CA GLY A 5 16.21 -33.95 -99.86
C GLY A 5 16.81 -34.62 -98.61
N GLN A 6 18.13 -34.56 -98.48
CA GLN A 6 18.86 -35.07 -97.32
C GLN A 6 18.38 -34.34 -96.06
N GLN A 7 17.81 -35.06 -95.08
CA GLN A 7 17.39 -34.46 -93.81
C GLN A 7 18.62 -34.12 -92.96
N THR A 8 18.64 -32.92 -92.37
CA THR A 8 19.69 -32.48 -91.45
C THR A 8 19.06 -32.05 -90.12
N ILE A 9 19.80 -32.22 -89.01
CA ILE A 9 19.41 -31.79 -87.66
C ILE A 9 20.27 -30.58 -87.28
N GLN A 10 19.67 -29.55 -86.69
CA GLN A 10 20.36 -28.43 -86.05
C GLN A 10 20.01 -28.40 -84.57
N ILE A 11 21.01 -28.31 -83.69
CA ILE A 11 20.80 -28.25 -82.24
C ILE A 11 21.12 -26.85 -81.76
N THR A 12 20.21 -26.27 -80.98
CA THR A 12 20.41 -25.02 -80.24
C THR A 12 20.39 -25.34 -78.75
N ALA A 13 21.36 -24.81 -78.00
CA ALA A 13 21.43 -24.95 -76.55
C ALA A 13 21.31 -23.57 -75.90
N THR A 14 20.41 -23.43 -74.94
CA THR A 14 20.11 -22.15 -74.29
C THR A 14 20.21 -22.29 -72.78
N ASN A 15 21.02 -21.45 -72.16
CA ASN A 15 21.10 -21.35 -70.70
C ASN A 15 19.81 -20.72 -70.12
N PRO A 16 19.55 -20.86 -68.81
CA PRO A 16 18.37 -20.24 -68.17
C PRO A 16 18.30 -18.71 -68.29
N ASP A 17 19.44 -18.05 -68.53
CA ASP A 17 19.53 -16.61 -68.78
C ASP A 17 19.23 -16.21 -70.24
N GLY A 18 18.85 -17.17 -71.09
CA GLY A 18 18.50 -16.95 -72.49
C GLY A 18 19.69 -16.92 -73.46
N THR A 19 20.91 -17.12 -72.98
CA THR A 19 22.12 -17.07 -73.83
C THR A 19 22.43 -18.42 -74.51
N ASN A 20 22.84 -18.38 -75.78
CA ASN A 20 23.25 -19.55 -76.58
C ASN A 20 24.77 -19.54 -76.74
N THR A 21 25.51 -20.47 -76.11
CA THR A 21 26.93 -20.16 -75.78
C THR A 21 27.95 -21.28 -75.85
N GLY A 22 27.64 -22.53 -76.22
CA GLY A 22 28.65 -23.59 -76.24
C GLY A 22 29.30 -23.90 -74.88
N THR A 23 28.73 -23.39 -73.77
CA THR A 23 29.16 -23.67 -72.39
C THR A 23 27.95 -24.00 -71.51
N ALA A 24 28.16 -24.80 -70.47
CA ALA A 24 27.13 -25.17 -69.50
C ALA A 24 27.69 -25.07 -68.08
N ARG A 25 26.93 -24.52 -67.13
CA ARG A 25 27.39 -24.39 -65.74
C ARG A 25 27.05 -25.67 -64.96
N VAL A 26 28.02 -26.20 -64.21
CA VAL A 26 27.81 -27.33 -63.28
C VAL A 26 26.58 -27.05 -62.42
N GLY A 27 25.67 -28.03 -62.27
CA GLY A 27 24.43 -27.90 -61.50
C GLY A 27 23.31 -27.02 -62.10
N VAL A 28 23.51 -26.39 -63.26
CA VAL A 28 22.51 -25.52 -63.89
C VAL A 28 21.98 -26.15 -65.18
N PRO A 29 20.69 -26.49 -65.29
CA PRO A 29 20.12 -27.12 -66.47
C PRO A 29 20.20 -26.23 -67.73
N VAL A 30 20.45 -26.85 -68.88
CA VAL A 30 20.50 -26.20 -70.20
C VAL A 30 19.37 -26.75 -71.07
N SER A 31 18.59 -25.87 -71.67
CA SER A 31 17.53 -26.25 -72.60
C SER A 31 18.09 -26.52 -73.99
N LEU A 32 17.67 -27.61 -74.62
CA LEU A 32 18.09 -28.03 -75.94
C LEU A 32 16.89 -28.11 -76.88
N VAL A 33 17.07 -27.60 -78.10
CA VAL A 33 16.06 -27.68 -79.17
C VAL A 33 16.72 -28.19 -80.45
N ALA A 34 16.15 -29.23 -81.04
CA ALA A 34 16.53 -29.76 -82.34
C ALA A 34 15.55 -29.29 -83.43
N THR A 35 16.06 -28.85 -84.58
CA THR A 35 15.24 -28.51 -85.77
C THR A 35 15.66 -29.40 -86.94
N VAL A 36 14.69 -29.99 -87.65
CA VAL A 36 14.93 -30.93 -88.77
C VAL A 36 14.51 -30.29 -90.10
N SER A 37 15.37 -30.33 -91.12
CA SER A 37 15.26 -29.45 -92.31
C SER A 37 14.20 -29.82 -93.37
N ALA A 38 13.56 -31.00 -93.35
CA ALA A 38 12.35 -31.33 -94.16
C ALA A 38 11.84 -32.78 -93.91
N GLY A 39 10.58 -32.96 -93.51
CA GLY A 39 9.89 -34.27 -93.45
C GLY A 39 8.83 -34.37 -92.34
N PRO A 40 7.82 -35.27 -92.43
CA PRO A 40 6.74 -35.38 -91.45
C PRO A 40 7.14 -36.02 -90.10
N TYR A 41 8.40 -36.44 -89.94
CA TYR A 41 8.90 -37.12 -88.74
C TYR A 41 9.81 -36.18 -87.94
N GLN A 42 9.28 -35.62 -86.84
CA GLN A 42 9.99 -34.66 -85.99
C GLN A 42 10.49 -35.26 -84.65
N VAL A 43 10.50 -36.59 -84.50
CA VAL A 43 10.94 -37.23 -83.24
C VAL A 43 12.45 -37.46 -83.27
N VAL A 44 13.15 -36.84 -82.33
CA VAL A 44 14.61 -36.91 -82.18
C VAL A 44 14.93 -37.59 -80.85
N ASN A 45 15.82 -38.59 -80.89
CA ASN A 45 16.39 -39.19 -79.69
C ASN A 45 17.69 -38.49 -79.33
N TRP A 46 18.02 -38.47 -78.03
CA TRP A 46 19.18 -37.74 -77.51
C TRP A 46 20.12 -38.71 -76.79
N SER A 47 21.41 -38.55 -77.03
CA SER A 47 22.48 -39.21 -76.27
C SER A 47 23.51 -38.19 -75.82
N ILE A 48 24.27 -38.56 -74.80
CA ILE A 48 25.28 -37.69 -74.20
C ILE A 48 26.57 -38.46 -73.93
N THR A 49 27.70 -37.78 -74.10
CA THR A 49 29.02 -38.26 -73.72
C THR A 49 29.78 -37.11 -73.04
N GLY A 50 30.44 -37.37 -71.89
CA GLY A 50 31.19 -36.33 -71.16
C GLY A 50 30.60 -35.86 -69.81
N GLY A 51 29.52 -36.48 -69.32
CA GLY A 51 28.99 -36.27 -67.95
C GLY A 51 27.66 -35.53 -67.87
N GLY A 52 26.86 -35.84 -66.83
CA GLY A 52 25.50 -35.36 -66.65
C GLY A 52 24.44 -36.26 -67.31
N SER A 53 23.21 -35.77 -67.44
CA SER A 53 22.10 -36.50 -68.08
C SER A 53 21.37 -35.62 -69.08
N VAL A 54 20.85 -36.23 -70.14
CA VAL A 54 19.97 -35.55 -71.10
C VAL A 54 18.61 -36.25 -71.11
N SER A 55 17.54 -35.48 -70.96
CA SER A 55 16.18 -36.00 -70.89
C SER A 55 15.31 -35.30 -71.92
N ALA A 56 14.67 -36.05 -72.82
CA ALA A 56 13.75 -35.49 -73.79
C ALA A 56 12.53 -34.86 -73.09
N THR A 57 12.17 -33.65 -73.49
CA THR A 57 11.00 -32.92 -72.97
C THR A 57 9.88 -32.83 -74.01
N SER A 58 10.19 -33.02 -75.29
CA SER A 58 9.22 -33.21 -76.38
C SER A 58 9.87 -33.95 -77.54
N ASN A 59 9.14 -34.11 -78.65
CA ASN A 59 9.65 -34.75 -79.87
C ASN A 59 10.91 -34.08 -80.43
N SER A 60 11.10 -32.77 -80.18
CA SER A 60 12.21 -31.98 -80.72
C SER A 60 12.98 -31.17 -79.65
N ALA A 61 12.74 -31.40 -78.36
CA ALA A 61 13.43 -30.69 -77.28
C ALA A 61 13.89 -31.64 -76.18
N ALA A 62 14.96 -31.25 -75.48
CA ALA A 62 15.49 -31.95 -74.33
C ALA A 62 16.03 -30.95 -73.30
N THR A 63 16.24 -31.42 -72.08
CA THR A 63 16.99 -30.70 -71.06
C THR A 63 18.28 -31.47 -70.78
N TYR A 64 19.42 -30.79 -70.91
CA TYR A 64 20.68 -31.26 -70.38
C TYR A 64 20.80 -30.81 -68.92
N THR A 65 21.03 -31.76 -68.02
CA THR A 65 21.32 -31.50 -66.61
C THR A 65 22.80 -31.81 -66.36
N PRO A 66 23.66 -30.79 -66.24
CA PRO A 66 25.05 -30.96 -65.84
C PRO A 66 25.17 -31.66 -64.48
N PRO A 67 26.26 -32.40 -64.23
CA PRO A 67 26.53 -32.95 -62.90
C PRO A 67 26.70 -31.83 -61.87
N LEU A 68 26.55 -32.15 -60.58
CA LEU A 68 26.78 -31.21 -59.47
C LEU A 68 28.27 -31.02 -59.13
N THR A 69 29.13 -31.90 -59.64
CA THR A 69 30.59 -31.82 -59.50
C THR A 69 31.25 -31.82 -60.88
N MET A 70 32.40 -31.16 -60.98
CA MET A 70 33.15 -31.08 -62.23
C MET A 70 33.72 -32.47 -62.59
N PRO A 71 33.37 -33.04 -63.75
CA PRO A 71 33.99 -34.29 -64.21
C PRO A 71 35.43 -34.05 -64.68
N SER A 72 36.21 -35.14 -64.81
CA SER A 72 37.62 -35.08 -65.22
C SER A 72 37.85 -34.52 -66.62
N SER A 73 36.83 -34.55 -67.49
CA SER A 73 36.80 -33.86 -68.78
C SER A 73 35.71 -32.79 -68.74
N THR A 74 36.04 -31.55 -69.07
CA THR A 74 35.06 -30.45 -69.15
C THR A 74 34.27 -30.45 -70.46
N SER A 75 34.69 -31.21 -71.48
CA SER A 75 33.98 -31.30 -72.75
C SER A 75 32.83 -32.30 -72.68
N VAL A 76 31.63 -31.84 -73.01
CA VAL A 76 30.40 -32.62 -73.12
C VAL A 76 29.93 -32.56 -74.56
N THR A 77 29.61 -33.72 -75.14
CA THR A 77 29.02 -33.81 -76.47
C THR A 77 27.62 -34.36 -76.36
N ILE A 78 26.64 -33.58 -76.83
CA ILE A 78 25.25 -33.99 -76.89
C ILE A 78 24.94 -34.30 -78.34
N THR A 79 24.44 -35.50 -78.60
CA THR A 79 24.14 -35.96 -79.95
C THR A 79 22.64 -36.19 -80.07
N ALA A 80 22.03 -35.52 -81.02
CA ALA A 80 20.65 -35.73 -81.39
C ALA A 80 20.60 -36.54 -82.69
N TYR A 81 19.76 -37.57 -82.74
CA TYR A 81 19.63 -38.43 -83.90
C TYR A 81 18.17 -38.71 -84.24
N LEU A 82 17.86 -38.77 -85.54
CA LEU A 82 16.48 -38.93 -85.99
C LEU A 82 15.99 -40.34 -85.62
N HIS A 83 14.82 -40.41 -84.97
CA HIS A 83 14.27 -41.69 -84.52
C HIS A 83 14.04 -42.68 -85.67
N SER A 84 13.57 -42.18 -86.83
CA SER A 84 13.28 -42.99 -88.02
C SER A 84 14.51 -43.28 -88.90
N ALA A 85 15.63 -42.58 -88.69
CA ALA A 85 16.89 -42.80 -89.41
C ALA A 85 18.09 -42.48 -88.50
N PRO A 86 18.51 -43.42 -87.63
CA PRO A 86 19.55 -43.18 -86.62
C PRO A 86 20.93 -42.80 -87.17
N SER A 87 21.17 -42.96 -88.47
CA SER A 87 22.40 -42.50 -89.15
C SER A 87 22.41 -40.98 -89.39
N VAL A 88 21.26 -40.31 -89.34
CA VAL A 88 21.17 -38.83 -89.38
C VAL A 88 21.36 -38.32 -87.96
N THR A 89 22.56 -37.82 -87.68
CA THR A 89 22.95 -37.31 -86.36
C THR A 89 23.52 -35.91 -86.46
N GLN A 90 23.35 -35.13 -85.41
CA GLN A 90 24.07 -33.87 -85.20
C GLN A 90 24.59 -33.88 -83.77
N SER A 91 25.85 -33.52 -83.59
CA SER A 91 26.45 -33.32 -82.27
C SER A 91 26.59 -31.84 -81.97
N TYR A 92 26.40 -31.48 -80.71
CA TYR A 92 26.64 -30.15 -80.16
C TYR A 92 27.57 -30.29 -78.95
N ALA A 93 28.70 -29.60 -79.01
CA ALA A 93 29.71 -29.62 -77.94
C ALA A 93 29.44 -28.48 -76.95
N LEU A 94 29.49 -28.79 -75.67
CA LEU A 94 29.44 -27.87 -74.54
C LEU A 94 30.73 -28.01 -73.73
N SER A 95 31.29 -26.89 -73.27
CA SER A 95 32.31 -26.89 -72.21
C SER A 95 31.68 -26.61 -70.86
N LEU A 96 31.87 -27.50 -69.90
CA LEU A 96 31.43 -27.32 -68.53
C LEU A 96 32.31 -26.30 -67.79
N ILE A 97 31.65 -25.36 -67.11
CA ILE A 97 32.28 -24.31 -66.31
C ILE A 97 31.65 -24.24 -64.92
N TYR A 98 32.39 -23.72 -63.94
CA TYR A 98 31.82 -23.46 -62.62
C TYR A 98 30.88 -22.24 -62.63
N PRO A 99 29.78 -22.26 -61.86
CA PRO A 99 28.93 -21.08 -61.66
C PRO A 99 29.67 -19.99 -60.87
N VAL A 100 29.20 -18.75 -60.94
CA VAL A 100 29.60 -17.70 -59.99
C VAL A 100 28.76 -17.93 -58.72
N PRO A 101 29.36 -18.10 -57.53
CA PRO A 101 28.60 -18.33 -56.32
C PRO A 101 27.94 -17.04 -55.82
N SER A 102 26.96 -17.13 -54.93
CA SER A 102 26.43 -15.98 -54.19
C SER A 102 26.26 -16.30 -52.71
N VAL A 103 26.57 -15.34 -51.85
CA VAL A 103 26.26 -15.42 -50.41
C VAL A 103 24.96 -14.67 -50.17
N THR A 104 24.01 -15.30 -49.48
CA THR A 104 22.67 -14.72 -49.22
C THR A 104 22.44 -14.44 -47.74
N SER A 105 23.00 -15.23 -46.83
CA SER A 105 22.94 -14.99 -45.40
C SER A 105 24.00 -15.78 -44.64
N THR A 106 24.16 -15.50 -43.35
CA THR A 106 24.90 -16.35 -42.43
C THR A 106 24.03 -16.73 -41.23
N ALA A 107 24.43 -17.76 -40.49
CA ALA A 107 23.80 -18.12 -39.22
C ALA A 107 24.10 -17.12 -38.07
N ILE A 108 24.90 -16.08 -38.33
CA ILE A 108 25.24 -15.04 -37.36
C ILE A 108 24.31 -13.84 -37.60
N PRO A 109 23.43 -13.47 -36.67
CA PRO A 109 22.59 -12.29 -36.81
C PRO A 109 23.42 -10.99 -36.83
N GLN A 110 24.44 -10.91 -35.98
CA GLN A 110 25.37 -9.78 -35.85
C GLN A 110 26.70 -10.27 -35.25
N ALA A 111 27.80 -9.74 -35.76
CA ALA A 111 29.16 -10.11 -35.35
C ALA A 111 29.68 -9.17 -34.25
N GLU A 112 30.26 -9.72 -33.21
CA GLU A 112 30.85 -8.98 -32.08
C GLU A 112 32.33 -8.71 -32.35
N PRO A 113 32.85 -7.47 -32.25
CA PRO A 113 34.28 -7.19 -32.43
C PRO A 113 35.18 -7.99 -31.49
N GLY A 114 36.27 -8.55 -32.04
CA GLY A 114 37.27 -9.31 -31.27
C GLY A 114 36.89 -10.76 -30.98
N TYR A 115 35.74 -11.23 -31.48
CA TYR A 115 35.25 -12.59 -31.31
C TYR A 115 35.49 -13.45 -32.56
N THR A 116 35.75 -14.74 -32.39
CA THR A 116 35.94 -15.66 -33.53
C THR A 116 34.82 -16.69 -33.55
N TYR A 117 33.98 -16.64 -34.58
CA TYR A 117 32.93 -17.61 -34.80
C TYR A 117 33.49 -18.81 -35.55
N THR A 118 33.32 -20.02 -35.02
CA THR A 118 33.83 -21.27 -35.62
C THR A 118 32.69 -22.06 -36.27
N ASN A 119 32.97 -22.72 -37.39
CA ASN A 119 31.98 -23.53 -38.14
C ASN A 119 30.68 -22.78 -38.51
N THR A 120 30.78 -21.48 -38.75
CA THR A 120 29.63 -20.66 -39.15
C THR A 120 29.09 -21.11 -40.50
N ASN A 121 27.81 -21.51 -40.54
CA ASN A 121 27.13 -21.76 -41.82
C ASN A 121 26.94 -20.44 -42.57
N VAL A 122 27.48 -20.40 -43.78
CA VAL A 122 27.23 -19.38 -44.78
C VAL A 122 26.30 -19.98 -45.82
N ASN A 123 25.12 -19.38 -45.96
CA ASN A 123 24.09 -19.81 -46.89
C ASN A 123 24.23 -19.03 -48.19
N GLY A 124 23.93 -19.69 -49.29
CA GLY A 124 24.09 -19.13 -50.62
C GLY A 124 23.59 -20.07 -51.70
N VAL A 125 24.03 -19.83 -52.93
CA VAL A 125 23.73 -20.70 -54.07
C VAL A 125 24.98 -20.79 -54.94
N GLY A 126 25.21 -21.97 -55.52
CA GLY A 126 26.29 -22.17 -56.49
C GLY A 126 27.64 -22.42 -55.86
N PHE A 127 27.70 -22.89 -54.61
CA PHE A 127 28.95 -23.35 -54.03
C PHE A 127 29.36 -24.71 -54.61
N VAL A 128 30.66 -24.93 -54.72
CA VAL A 128 31.25 -26.16 -55.27
C VAL A 128 32.47 -26.57 -54.44
N PRO A 129 32.92 -27.84 -54.51
CA PRO A 129 34.20 -28.22 -53.92
C PRO A 129 35.32 -27.29 -54.42
N GLY A 130 35.98 -26.59 -53.49
CA GLY A 130 37.00 -25.58 -53.78
C GLY A 130 36.52 -24.13 -53.73
N THR A 131 35.24 -23.85 -53.41
CA THR A 131 34.78 -22.50 -53.07
C THR A 131 35.59 -21.92 -51.91
N VAL A 132 36.02 -20.66 -52.05
CA VAL A 132 36.66 -19.88 -50.99
C VAL A 132 35.76 -18.71 -50.61
N VAL A 133 35.42 -18.58 -49.34
CA VAL A 133 34.79 -17.38 -48.80
C VAL A 133 35.87 -16.45 -48.27
N SER A 134 35.72 -15.16 -48.51
CA SER A 134 36.59 -14.12 -47.97
C SER A 134 35.78 -13.13 -47.12
N ALA A 135 36.39 -12.57 -46.09
CA ALA A 135 35.85 -11.45 -45.32
C ALA A 135 36.73 -10.22 -45.54
N ASN A 136 36.14 -9.13 -46.03
CA ASN A 136 36.85 -7.89 -46.40
C ASN A 136 38.08 -8.16 -47.31
N GLY A 137 37.96 -9.13 -48.21
CA GLY A 137 39.03 -9.54 -49.14
C GLY A 137 40.05 -10.54 -48.59
N ALA A 138 40.03 -10.87 -47.30
CA ALA A 138 40.90 -11.90 -46.72
C ALA A 138 40.23 -13.29 -46.80
N ALA A 139 40.91 -14.27 -47.41
CA ALA A 139 40.39 -15.63 -47.53
C ALA A 139 40.21 -16.31 -46.17
N LEU A 140 39.04 -16.91 -45.95
CA LEU A 140 38.70 -17.68 -44.76
C LEU A 140 38.93 -19.17 -45.02
N THR A 141 39.22 -19.92 -43.95
CA THR A 141 39.15 -21.38 -43.99
C THR A 141 37.71 -21.79 -44.30
N THR A 142 37.49 -22.32 -45.50
CA THR A 142 36.16 -22.64 -46.04
C THR A 142 36.04 -24.15 -46.25
N THR A 143 35.02 -24.75 -45.65
CA THR A 143 34.67 -26.16 -45.86
C THR A 143 33.38 -26.24 -46.66
N TYR A 144 33.45 -26.84 -47.84
CA TYR A 144 32.27 -27.09 -48.67
C TYR A 144 31.38 -28.14 -48.02
N LYS A 145 30.07 -27.87 -47.94
CA LYS A 145 29.07 -28.84 -47.48
C LYS A 145 28.23 -29.33 -48.66
N ASP A 146 27.52 -28.41 -49.29
CA ASP A 146 26.68 -28.67 -50.45
C ASP A 146 26.52 -27.41 -51.31
N TRP A 147 25.70 -27.50 -52.35
CA TRP A 147 25.46 -26.42 -53.32
C TRP A 147 25.01 -25.09 -52.70
N ASN A 148 24.33 -25.14 -51.55
CA ASN A 148 23.75 -23.98 -50.87
C ASN A 148 24.48 -23.60 -49.58
N HIS A 149 25.40 -24.44 -49.10
CA HIS A 149 26.05 -24.26 -47.81
C HIS A 149 27.57 -24.45 -47.85
N VAL A 150 28.28 -23.51 -47.23
CA VAL A 150 29.68 -23.69 -46.79
C VAL A 150 29.79 -23.34 -45.32
N SER A 151 30.77 -23.91 -44.63
CA SER A 151 31.12 -23.48 -43.27
C SER A 151 32.46 -22.77 -43.24
N VAL A 152 32.54 -21.67 -42.49
CA VAL A 152 33.76 -20.88 -42.33
C VAL A 152 34.12 -20.71 -40.86
N THR A 153 35.39 -20.40 -40.59
CA THR A 153 35.79 -19.75 -39.35
C THR A 153 35.91 -18.25 -39.61
N LEU A 154 35.08 -17.46 -38.95
CA LEU A 154 34.98 -16.01 -39.15
C LEU A 154 35.57 -15.26 -37.93
N PRO A 155 36.83 -14.80 -38.01
CA PRO A 155 37.37 -13.87 -37.03
C PRO A 155 36.83 -12.46 -37.26
N THR A 156 36.37 -11.80 -36.21
CA THR A 156 36.03 -10.38 -36.24
C THR A 156 37.17 -9.58 -35.59
N PRO A 157 37.80 -8.63 -36.29
CA PRO A 157 38.81 -7.77 -35.67
C PRO A 157 38.22 -6.98 -34.49
N ALA A 158 39.00 -6.77 -33.43
CA ALA A 158 38.58 -5.97 -32.27
C ALA A 158 38.20 -4.52 -32.63
N THR A 159 38.69 -4.03 -33.78
CA THR A 159 38.41 -2.68 -34.31
C THR A 159 37.31 -2.67 -35.37
N ALA A 160 36.62 -3.79 -35.63
CA ALA A 160 35.59 -3.85 -36.65
C ALA A 160 34.35 -3.04 -36.24
N SER A 161 33.77 -2.28 -37.19
CA SER A 161 32.55 -1.50 -36.99
C SER A 161 31.74 -1.43 -38.29
N GLY A 162 30.41 -1.35 -38.20
CA GLY A 162 29.55 -1.28 -39.38
C GLY A 162 29.26 -2.66 -39.94
N PHE A 163 30.01 -3.10 -40.96
CA PHE A 163 29.80 -4.40 -41.61
C PHE A 163 31.12 -5.13 -41.92
N LEU A 164 31.09 -6.46 -41.86
CA LEU A 164 32.06 -7.37 -42.47
C LEU A 164 31.52 -7.84 -43.82
N THR A 165 32.20 -7.52 -44.91
CA THR A 165 31.77 -7.87 -46.26
C THR A 165 32.26 -9.28 -46.61
N LEU A 166 31.32 -10.23 -46.71
CA LEU A 166 31.59 -11.61 -47.09
C LEU A 166 31.41 -11.81 -48.60
N GLN A 167 32.38 -12.44 -49.25
CA GLN A 167 32.32 -12.74 -50.68
C GLN A 167 32.85 -14.15 -50.96
N ALA A 168 32.05 -14.96 -51.65
CA ALA A 168 32.46 -16.29 -52.10
C ALA A 168 33.04 -16.23 -53.53
N ALA A 169 34.04 -17.08 -53.80
CA ALA A 169 34.62 -17.25 -55.13
C ALA A 169 34.78 -18.74 -55.46
N ASN A 170 34.39 -19.11 -56.68
CA ASN A 170 34.58 -20.47 -57.21
C ASN A 170 35.82 -20.57 -58.11
N PRO A 171 36.45 -21.75 -58.21
CA PRO A 171 37.64 -21.96 -59.04
C PRO A 171 37.33 -21.86 -60.55
N THR A 172 38.39 -21.73 -61.36
CA THR A 172 38.33 -21.79 -62.84
C THR A 172 38.29 -23.25 -63.35
N PRO A 173 37.79 -23.54 -64.57
CA PRO A 173 37.30 -22.63 -65.62
C PRO A 173 35.87 -22.12 -65.37
N GLY A 174 35.61 -20.86 -65.75
CA GLY A 174 34.41 -20.12 -65.34
C GLY A 174 34.60 -19.51 -63.96
N GLY A 175 33.71 -19.84 -63.01
CA GLY A 175 33.85 -19.45 -61.61
C GLY A 175 33.99 -17.94 -61.42
N GLY A 176 34.73 -17.54 -60.39
CA GLY A 176 34.97 -16.13 -60.02
C GLY A 176 34.19 -15.69 -58.78
N SER A 177 34.38 -14.42 -58.39
CA SER A 177 33.79 -13.84 -57.19
C SER A 177 32.32 -13.46 -57.39
N GLY A 178 31.50 -13.81 -56.40
CA GLY A 178 30.08 -13.51 -56.33
C GLY A 178 29.73 -12.13 -55.83
N ALA A 179 28.42 -11.87 -55.71
CA ALA A 179 27.92 -10.74 -54.94
C ALA A 179 28.36 -10.85 -53.47
N SER A 180 28.63 -9.68 -52.87
CA SER A 180 29.03 -9.62 -51.47
C SER A 180 27.80 -9.50 -50.55
N TYR A 181 27.92 -10.07 -49.34
CA TYR A 181 26.94 -9.96 -48.26
C TYR A 181 27.54 -9.17 -47.09
N ASN A 182 26.84 -8.15 -46.61
CA ASN A 182 27.30 -7.31 -45.50
C ASN A 182 26.80 -7.89 -44.17
N GLN A 183 27.69 -8.55 -43.42
CA GLN A 183 27.43 -9.04 -42.08
C GLN A 183 27.52 -7.89 -41.06
N PRO A 184 26.45 -7.52 -40.33
CA PRO A 184 26.48 -6.42 -39.36
C PRO A 184 27.49 -6.66 -38.23
N VAL A 185 28.15 -5.59 -37.78
CA VAL A 185 29.07 -5.56 -36.62
C VAL A 185 28.61 -4.52 -35.61
N GLN A 186 28.35 -4.95 -34.37
CA GLN A 186 27.88 -4.09 -33.27
C GLN A 186 28.87 -4.13 -32.10
N PRO A 187 29.33 -2.97 -31.59
CA PRO A 187 30.21 -2.94 -30.43
C PRO A 187 29.45 -3.34 -29.15
N THR A 188 30.06 -4.22 -28.36
CA THR A 188 29.48 -4.75 -27.13
C THR A 188 29.91 -3.92 -25.91
N SER A 189 28.97 -3.61 -25.02
CA SER A 189 29.25 -2.91 -23.76
C SER A 189 28.42 -3.47 -22.60
N ILE A 190 28.97 -3.40 -21.38
CA ILE A 190 28.24 -3.69 -20.14
C ILE A 190 28.11 -2.39 -19.34
N VAL A 191 26.89 -2.03 -18.96
CA VAL A 191 26.61 -0.97 -17.99
C VAL A 191 26.14 -1.61 -16.71
N LEU A 192 26.74 -1.21 -15.58
CA LEU A 192 26.37 -1.71 -14.26
C LEU A 192 25.58 -0.66 -13.48
N THR A 193 24.52 -1.11 -12.83
CA THR A 193 23.79 -0.35 -11.81
C THR A 193 23.79 -1.16 -10.52
N ALA A 194 23.91 -0.49 -9.37
CA ALA A 194 23.85 -1.14 -8.07
C ALA A 194 22.78 -0.46 -7.23
N THR A 195 21.78 -1.23 -6.80
CA THR A 195 20.66 -0.73 -6.02
C THR A 195 20.58 -1.42 -4.66
N ASN A 196 20.17 -0.65 -3.66
CA ASN A 196 19.76 -1.20 -2.36
C ASN A 196 18.42 -1.95 -2.54
N PRO A 197 17.98 -2.74 -1.54
CA PRO A 197 16.66 -3.40 -1.58
C PRO A 197 15.47 -2.43 -1.68
N ASP A 198 15.70 -1.14 -1.39
CA ASP A 198 14.74 -0.05 -1.54
C ASP A 198 14.74 0.61 -2.94
N GLY A 199 15.55 0.10 -3.88
CA GLY A 199 15.63 0.60 -5.26
C GLY A 199 16.56 1.80 -5.47
N THR A 200 17.12 2.39 -4.42
CA THR A 200 18.03 3.55 -4.55
C THR A 200 19.39 3.14 -5.10
N ASN A 201 19.98 3.95 -5.99
CA ASN A 201 21.35 3.72 -6.51
C ASN A 201 22.38 4.20 -5.48
N THR A 202 23.37 3.37 -5.13
CA THR A 202 23.95 3.44 -3.78
C THR A 202 25.37 3.96 -3.69
N GLY A 203 26.24 3.65 -4.67
CA GLY A 203 27.70 3.85 -4.59
C GLY A 203 28.39 3.27 -3.33
N THR A 204 27.63 2.67 -2.43
CA THR A 204 27.97 2.28 -1.06
C THR A 204 27.15 1.05 -0.69
N ALA A 205 27.65 0.22 0.23
CA ALA A 205 26.92 -0.95 0.70
C ALA A 205 26.90 -0.99 2.23
N ARG A 206 25.70 -1.04 2.81
CA ARG A 206 25.53 -1.09 4.27
C ARG A 206 25.80 -2.50 4.76
N LEU A 207 26.58 -2.64 5.84
CA LEU A 207 26.82 -3.95 6.45
C LEU A 207 25.50 -4.65 6.80
N GLY A 208 25.38 -5.93 6.44
CA GLY A 208 24.16 -6.72 6.66
C GLY A 208 23.00 -6.44 5.70
N VAL A 209 23.16 -5.56 4.71
CA VAL A 209 22.15 -5.26 3.68
C VAL A 209 22.68 -5.67 2.31
N ASN A 210 21.96 -6.56 1.61
CA ASN A 210 22.35 -6.98 0.27
C ASN A 210 22.21 -5.83 -0.73
N VAL A 211 23.11 -5.77 -1.72
CA VAL A 211 23.06 -4.83 -2.84
C VAL A 211 22.83 -5.63 -4.12
N ASN A 212 21.80 -5.28 -4.86
CA ASN A 212 21.50 -5.88 -6.17
C ASN A 212 22.30 -5.15 -7.22
N VAL A 213 23.21 -5.86 -7.90
CA VAL A 213 23.97 -5.31 -9.03
C VAL A 213 23.43 -5.91 -10.31
N ALA A 214 22.90 -5.06 -11.18
CA ALA A 214 22.36 -5.45 -12.47
C ALA A 214 23.36 -5.08 -13.58
N ALA A 215 23.39 -5.91 -14.62
CA ALA A 215 24.18 -5.69 -15.81
C ALA A 215 23.28 -5.55 -17.03
N VAL A 216 23.37 -4.40 -17.70
CA VAL A 216 22.75 -4.19 -19.01
C VAL A 216 23.79 -4.42 -20.09
N VAL A 217 23.59 -5.46 -20.90
CA VAL A 217 24.49 -5.83 -22.00
C VAL A 217 23.92 -5.33 -23.33
N SER A 218 24.62 -4.40 -23.96
CA SER A 218 24.29 -3.88 -25.30
C SER A 218 25.25 -4.45 -26.35
N GLY A 219 24.78 -4.59 -27.60
CA GLY A 219 25.63 -5.01 -28.74
C GLY A 219 25.99 -6.50 -28.84
N SER A 220 25.69 -7.32 -27.83
CA SER A 220 25.89 -8.79 -27.86
C SER A 220 24.55 -9.54 -27.95
N VAL A 221 24.58 -10.71 -28.61
CA VAL A 221 23.45 -11.66 -28.65
C VAL A 221 23.32 -12.44 -27.34
N SER A 222 24.42 -12.66 -26.62
CA SER A 222 24.41 -13.20 -25.27
C SER A 222 24.23 -12.06 -24.27
N LYS A 223 23.24 -12.18 -23.37
CA LYS A 223 23.01 -11.21 -22.28
C LYS A 223 23.55 -11.70 -20.93
N THR A 224 24.18 -12.86 -20.90
CA THR A 224 24.64 -13.48 -19.66
C THR A 224 26.03 -13.01 -19.27
N VAL A 225 26.20 -12.66 -18.00
CA VAL A 225 27.49 -12.27 -17.41
C VAL A 225 27.87 -13.24 -16.29
N THR A 226 29.18 -13.29 -16.00
CA THR A 226 29.73 -13.91 -14.80
C THR A 226 30.15 -12.81 -13.83
N TRP A 227 29.86 -13.03 -12.54
CA TRP A 227 30.11 -12.06 -11.49
C TRP A 227 31.35 -12.44 -10.68
N SER A 228 32.14 -11.44 -10.31
CA SER A 228 33.24 -11.58 -9.36
C SER A 228 33.32 -10.37 -8.45
N VAL A 229 33.89 -10.57 -7.26
CA VAL A 229 34.09 -9.51 -6.27
C VAL A 229 35.55 -9.47 -5.83
N THR A 230 36.11 -8.28 -5.75
CA THR A 230 37.41 -8.00 -5.16
C THR A 230 37.21 -7.11 -3.93
N GLY A 231 37.53 -7.62 -2.74
CA GLY A 231 37.23 -6.97 -1.45
C GLY A 231 36.53 -7.93 -0.48
N SER A 232 36.06 -7.43 0.66
CA SER A 232 35.29 -8.24 1.62
C SER A 232 33.84 -8.44 1.16
N GLY A 233 33.22 -9.57 1.52
CA GLY A 233 31.86 -9.95 1.12
C GLY A 233 31.82 -11.01 0.02
N SER A 234 30.63 -11.34 -0.47
CA SER A 234 30.42 -12.33 -1.54
C SER A 234 29.43 -11.80 -2.58
N ILE A 235 29.50 -12.31 -3.82
CA ILE A 235 28.51 -12.00 -4.87
C ILE A 235 27.94 -13.29 -5.45
N SER A 236 26.63 -13.34 -5.64
CA SER A 236 25.94 -14.48 -6.24
C SER A 236 26.08 -14.50 -7.77
N GLY A 237 25.73 -15.64 -8.38
CA GLY A 237 25.61 -15.75 -9.84
C GLY A 237 24.51 -14.88 -10.45
N SER A 238 23.59 -14.35 -9.64
CA SER A 238 22.52 -13.43 -10.03
C SER A 238 22.86 -11.95 -9.79
N GLY A 239 24.08 -11.63 -9.35
CA GLY A 239 24.50 -10.23 -9.13
C GLY A 239 24.13 -9.67 -7.76
N VAL A 240 23.75 -10.50 -6.79
CA VAL A 240 23.46 -10.04 -5.42
C VAL A 240 24.75 -10.02 -4.62
N TYR A 241 25.21 -8.83 -4.24
CA TYR A 241 26.35 -8.65 -3.35
C TYR A 241 25.92 -8.63 -1.89
N THR A 242 26.54 -9.49 -1.07
CA THR A 242 26.32 -9.60 0.37
C THR A 242 27.54 -9.04 1.11
N PRO A 243 27.40 -7.86 1.76
CA PRO A 243 28.45 -7.29 2.60
C PRO A 243 28.76 -8.17 3.83
N PRO A 244 29.97 -8.09 4.40
CA PRO A 244 30.29 -8.79 5.64
C PRO A 244 29.44 -8.28 6.82
N SER A 245 29.30 -9.10 7.86
CA SER A 245 28.53 -8.78 9.07
C SER A 245 29.23 -7.80 10.03
N SER A 246 30.51 -7.49 9.78
CA SER A 246 31.29 -6.53 10.57
C SER A 246 32.22 -5.73 9.65
N MET A 247 32.56 -4.51 10.06
CA MET A 247 33.36 -3.59 9.25
C MET A 247 34.79 -4.13 9.08
N PRO A 248 35.25 -4.42 7.85
CA PRO A 248 36.62 -4.86 7.60
C PRO A 248 37.61 -3.69 7.70
N THR A 249 38.91 -4.00 7.76
CA THR A 249 39.99 -2.99 7.81
C THR A 249 40.08 -2.15 6.52
N ASN A 250 39.64 -2.69 5.38
CA ASN A 250 39.49 -1.96 4.11
C ASN A 250 38.03 -2.06 3.64
N GLY A 251 37.33 -0.92 3.59
CA GLY A 251 35.93 -0.84 3.21
C GLY A 251 35.68 -0.76 1.70
N ASN A 252 36.70 -0.74 0.86
CA ASN A 252 36.52 -0.61 -0.59
C ASN A 252 36.31 -1.99 -1.23
N VAL A 253 35.28 -2.08 -2.06
CA VAL A 253 34.87 -3.30 -2.77
C VAL A 253 34.71 -2.97 -4.24
N THR A 254 35.06 -3.90 -5.12
CA THR A 254 34.82 -3.78 -6.56
C THR A 254 34.12 -5.02 -7.07
N ILE A 255 32.95 -4.83 -7.65
CA ILE A 255 32.17 -5.87 -8.31
C ILE A 255 32.49 -5.81 -9.80
N THR A 256 32.76 -6.94 -10.43
CA THR A 256 33.05 -7.00 -11.87
C THR A 256 32.09 -7.97 -12.54
N ALA A 257 31.38 -7.48 -13.55
CA ALA A 257 30.63 -8.32 -14.49
C ALA A 257 31.48 -8.55 -15.74
N THR A 258 31.62 -9.81 -16.13
CA THR A 258 32.34 -10.23 -17.34
C THR A 258 31.40 -10.96 -18.26
N LEU A 259 31.31 -10.55 -19.52
CA LEU A 259 30.41 -11.17 -20.49
C LEU A 259 30.82 -12.63 -20.73
N THR A 260 29.87 -13.56 -20.56
CA THR A 260 30.16 -15.00 -20.64
C THR A 260 30.58 -15.43 -22.05
N SER A 261 30.01 -14.83 -23.09
CA SER A 261 30.35 -15.14 -24.49
C SER A 261 31.68 -14.54 -24.92
N ASN A 262 32.13 -13.44 -24.30
CA ASN A 262 33.38 -12.78 -24.62
C ASN A 262 34.05 -12.24 -23.35
N PRO A 263 34.95 -13.02 -22.72
CA PRO A 263 35.61 -12.62 -21.48
C PRO A 263 36.49 -11.37 -21.59
N ALA A 264 36.78 -10.87 -22.80
CA ALA A 264 37.48 -9.61 -23.00
C ALA A 264 36.60 -8.37 -22.71
N VAL A 265 35.27 -8.54 -22.59
CA VAL A 265 34.33 -7.48 -22.24
C VAL A 265 33.95 -7.61 -20.77
N SER A 266 34.44 -6.71 -19.94
CA SER A 266 34.09 -6.63 -18.52
C SER A 266 33.97 -5.18 -18.05
N THR A 267 33.12 -4.95 -17.05
CA THR A 267 32.91 -3.63 -16.44
C THR A 267 33.00 -3.76 -14.92
N PRO A 268 33.84 -2.95 -14.24
CA PRO A 268 33.88 -2.89 -12.79
C PRO A 268 32.89 -1.85 -12.23
N TYR A 269 32.38 -2.10 -11.02
CA TYR A 269 31.56 -1.18 -10.23
C TYR A 269 32.12 -1.06 -8.81
N PRO A 270 32.61 0.13 -8.40
CA PRO A 270 33.13 0.34 -7.06
C PRO A 270 32.00 0.53 -6.03
N LEU A 271 32.17 -0.05 -4.85
CA LEU A 271 31.32 0.15 -3.67
C LEU A 271 32.19 0.49 -2.46
N THR A 272 31.68 1.34 -1.58
CA THR A 272 32.28 1.59 -0.26
C THR A 272 31.38 1.04 0.85
N LEU A 273 31.93 0.20 1.73
CA LEU A 273 31.22 -0.34 2.88
C LEU A 273 30.97 0.74 3.93
N VAL A 274 29.75 0.78 4.46
CA VAL A 274 29.33 1.73 5.49
C VAL A 274 28.53 1.03 6.59
N ASN A 275 28.64 1.51 7.82
CA ASN A 275 27.78 1.05 8.91
C ASN A 275 26.32 1.49 8.66
N PRO A 276 25.32 0.65 8.97
CA PRO A 276 23.92 1.05 8.90
C PRO A 276 23.60 2.13 9.94
N ALA A 277 22.52 2.90 9.72
CA ALA A 277 21.95 3.74 10.77
C ALA A 277 21.26 2.84 11.82
N PRO A 278 21.59 2.96 13.11
CA PRO A 278 20.97 2.12 14.13
C PRO A 278 19.54 2.61 14.41
N VAL A 279 18.66 1.68 14.76
CA VAL A 279 17.29 2.00 15.19
C VAL A 279 17.02 1.32 16.52
N ILE A 280 16.46 2.06 17.46
CA ILE A 280 15.97 1.54 18.73
C ILE A 280 14.45 1.38 18.60
N THR A 281 13.94 0.17 18.79
CA THR A 281 12.50 -0.13 18.72
C THR A 281 11.85 -0.19 20.09
N SER A 282 12.59 -0.59 21.13
CA SER A 282 12.08 -0.57 22.51
C SER A 282 13.20 -0.46 23.55
N MET A 283 12.81 -0.13 24.78
CA MET A 283 13.70 -0.13 25.95
C MET A 283 13.06 -0.87 27.11
N SER A 284 13.88 -1.55 27.91
CA SER A 284 13.45 -2.20 29.16
C SER A 284 14.42 -1.84 30.30
N PRO A 285 13.92 -1.31 31.44
CA PRO A 285 12.51 -0.93 31.69
C PRO A 285 12.05 0.25 30.81
N LEU A 286 10.75 0.32 30.50
CA LEU A 286 10.18 1.32 29.56
C LEU A 286 10.28 2.76 30.08
N ASN A 287 10.17 2.98 31.40
CA ASN A 287 10.28 4.28 32.03
C ASN A 287 11.47 4.30 33.00
N ALA A 288 12.23 5.39 33.00
CA ALA A 288 13.40 5.58 33.86
C ALA A 288 13.07 6.60 34.99
N PRO A 289 13.27 6.26 36.27
CA PRO A 289 13.04 7.19 37.38
C PRO A 289 14.04 8.36 37.38
N ALA A 290 13.57 9.58 37.65
CA ALA A 290 14.46 10.72 37.89
C ALA A 290 15.41 10.44 39.09
N GLY A 291 16.66 10.90 39.00
CA GLY A 291 17.68 10.69 40.04
C GLY A 291 18.29 9.30 40.09
N SER A 292 18.00 8.45 39.10
CA SER A 292 18.45 7.05 39.09
C SER A 292 19.65 6.76 38.22
N THR A 293 20.37 5.69 38.55
CA THR A 293 21.34 5.02 37.68
C THR A 293 20.83 3.61 37.41
N ILE A 294 20.47 3.32 36.17
CA ILE A 294 19.86 2.04 35.78
C ILE A 294 20.50 1.49 34.51
N ALA A 295 20.54 0.16 34.41
CA ALA A 295 20.81 -0.53 33.17
C ALA A 295 19.54 -0.52 32.32
N VAL A 296 19.60 0.07 31.12
CA VAL A 296 18.52 -0.02 30.13
C VAL A 296 18.96 -0.94 29.00
N THR A 297 18.18 -1.98 28.77
CA THR A 297 18.35 -2.84 27.58
C THR A 297 17.56 -2.22 26.45
N LEU A 298 18.27 -1.84 25.39
CA LEU A 298 17.71 -1.28 24.17
C LEU A 298 17.63 -2.40 23.13
N THR A 299 16.42 -2.66 22.65
CA THR A 299 16.16 -3.61 21.57
C THR A 299 15.93 -2.81 20.29
N GLY A 300 16.44 -3.32 19.18
CA GLY A 300 16.43 -2.58 17.92
C GLY A 300 17.02 -3.38 16.78
N HIS A 301 17.54 -2.69 15.77
CA HIS A 301 18.25 -3.31 14.66
C HIS A 301 19.34 -2.38 14.12
N GLY A 302 20.32 -2.97 13.43
CA GLY A 302 21.44 -2.23 12.86
C GLY A 302 22.48 -1.78 13.88
N PHE A 303 22.54 -2.36 15.07
CA PHE A 303 23.65 -2.09 16.00
C PHE A 303 24.91 -2.80 15.53
N VAL A 304 26.06 -2.15 15.72
CA VAL A 304 27.38 -2.72 15.41
C VAL A 304 28.32 -2.63 16.62
N PRO A 305 29.39 -3.43 16.70
CA PRO A 305 30.43 -3.22 17.71
C PRO A 305 30.93 -1.77 17.70
N GLY A 306 30.87 -1.10 18.86
CA GLY A 306 31.19 0.33 19.00
C GLY A 306 29.98 1.28 18.94
N THR A 307 28.74 0.76 18.86
CA THR A 307 27.52 1.56 19.04
C THR A 307 27.57 2.31 20.38
N THR A 308 27.32 3.61 20.36
CA THR A 308 27.18 4.46 21.55
C THR A 308 25.74 4.95 21.68
N ILE A 309 25.27 5.21 22.90
CA ILE A 309 23.95 5.82 23.11
C ILE A 309 24.11 7.29 23.49
N VAL A 310 23.30 8.13 22.87
CA VAL A 310 23.16 9.55 23.17
C VAL A 310 21.83 9.74 23.87
N SER A 311 21.85 10.49 24.97
CA SER A 311 20.65 10.88 25.70
C SER A 311 20.48 12.39 25.64
N ASN A 312 19.25 12.88 25.47
CA ASN A 312 18.93 14.30 25.63
C ASN A 312 18.95 14.76 27.10
N VAL A 313 18.73 13.84 28.05
CA VAL A 313 18.64 14.11 29.49
C VAL A 313 19.46 13.07 30.25
N GLY A 314 20.32 13.53 31.15
CA GLY A 314 21.23 12.65 31.89
C GLY A 314 22.45 12.21 31.08
N SER A 315 23.19 11.25 31.61
CA SER A 315 24.45 10.79 31.04
C SER A 315 24.46 9.27 30.83
N ILE A 316 25.08 8.83 29.74
CA ILE A 316 25.37 7.41 29.48
C ILE A 316 26.77 7.11 29.99
N GLY A 317 26.89 6.26 31.01
CA GLY A 317 28.17 5.90 31.62
C GLY A 317 28.95 4.87 30.80
N SER A 318 28.26 3.82 30.34
CA SER A 318 28.83 2.78 29.48
C SER A 318 27.77 2.22 28.54
N THR A 319 28.20 1.82 27.34
CA THR A 319 27.36 1.12 26.36
C THR A 319 28.02 -0.23 26.02
N THR A 320 27.27 -1.31 26.19
CA THR A 320 27.73 -2.67 25.91
C THR A 320 26.94 -3.23 24.75
N TYR A 321 27.59 -3.44 23.62
CA TYR A 321 27.02 -4.16 22.47
C TYR A 321 26.83 -5.63 22.85
N GLN A 322 25.61 -6.15 22.67
CA GLN A 322 25.28 -7.56 22.89
C GLN A 322 25.16 -8.29 21.54
N SER A 323 24.36 -7.73 20.64
CA SER A 323 24.05 -8.30 19.33
C SER A 323 23.64 -7.19 18.34
N PRO A 324 23.45 -7.49 17.05
CA PRO A 324 22.94 -6.51 16.09
C PRO A 324 21.56 -5.94 16.43
N THR A 325 20.87 -6.54 17.39
CA THR A 325 19.51 -6.18 17.84
C THR A 325 19.43 -5.77 19.30
N SER A 326 20.54 -5.82 20.06
CA SER A 326 20.54 -5.48 21.48
C SER A 326 21.80 -4.75 21.92
N VAL A 327 21.59 -3.67 22.66
CA VAL A 327 22.62 -2.89 23.32
C VAL A 327 22.16 -2.57 24.74
N VAL A 328 23.05 -2.70 25.73
CA VAL A 328 22.76 -2.30 27.11
C VAL A 328 23.48 -0.99 27.41
N ALA A 329 22.76 0.02 27.88
CA ALA A 329 23.34 1.30 28.30
C ALA A 329 23.13 1.55 29.79
N GLN A 330 24.15 2.09 30.47
CA GLN A 330 24.04 2.57 31.84
C GLN A 330 23.58 4.02 31.83
N LEU A 331 22.29 4.24 32.01
CA LEU A 331 21.66 5.56 32.02
C LEU A 331 21.65 6.13 33.44
N THR A 332 22.20 7.32 33.61
CA THR A 332 22.10 8.10 34.85
C THR A 332 21.27 9.36 34.61
N LEU A 333 20.11 9.48 35.25
CA LEU A 333 19.25 10.65 35.19
C LEU A 333 19.46 11.56 36.41
N PRO A 334 19.54 12.89 36.23
CA PRO A 334 19.59 13.82 37.36
C PRO A 334 18.26 13.81 38.12
N ALA A 335 18.31 14.14 39.41
CA ALA A 335 17.11 14.21 40.27
C ALA A 335 16.08 15.27 39.80
N SER A 336 16.54 16.28 39.03
CA SER A 336 15.70 17.32 38.44
C SER A 336 15.15 16.97 37.05
N ALA A 337 15.37 15.74 36.55
CA ALA A 337 14.93 15.34 35.23
C ALA A 337 13.39 15.34 35.13
N THR A 338 12.85 16.01 34.10
CA THR A 338 11.41 16.09 33.81
C THR A 338 11.20 16.00 32.29
N GLY A 339 9.97 15.72 31.85
CA GLY A 339 9.64 15.63 30.42
C GLY A 339 10.00 14.28 29.78
N ASN A 340 10.35 14.32 28.49
CA ASN A 340 10.65 13.13 27.69
C ASN A 340 12.15 12.85 27.62
N LEU A 341 12.52 11.62 27.96
CA LEU A 341 13.80 11.00 27.69
C LEU A 341 13.84 10.57 26.22
N SER A 342 14.80 11.09 25.48
CA SER A 342 15.12 10.74 24.10
C SER A 342 16.45 10.02 24.08
N LEU A 343 16.42 8.73 23.73
CA LEU A 343 17.61 7.93 23.51
C LEU A 343 17.83 7.72 22.01
N GLN A 344 19.04 7.99 21.54
CA GLN A 344 19.46 7.73 20.16
C GLN A 344 20.67 6.82 20.18
N ALA A 345 20.68 5.80 19.33
CA ALA A 345 21.88 5.02 19.09
C ALA A 345 22.74 5.71 18.03
N GLN A 346 24.05 5.61 18.16
CA GLN A 346 25.00 6.12 17.19
C GLN A 346 26.01 5.04 16.84
N ASN A 347 26.07 4.68 15.56
CA ASN A 347 27.10 3.77 15.07
C ASN A 347 28.34 4.56 14.60
N PRO A 348 29.55 3.97 14.67
CA PRO A 348 30.77 4.63 14.20
C PRO A 348 30.78 4.87 12.68
N ALA A 349 31.57 5.84 12.23
CA ALA A 349 31.85 6.07 10.80
C ALA A 349 32.73 4.94 10.20
N PRO A 350 32.73 4.72 8.87
CA PRO A 350 31.97 5.43 7.83
C PRO A 350 30.49 5.03 7.79
N GLY A 351 29.60 5.98 7.47
CA GLY A 351 28.13 5.80 7.59
C GLY A 351 27.69 5.97 9.03
N GLY A 352 26.98 4.95 9.56
CA GLY A 352 26.72 4.72 10.98
C GLY A 352 25.77 5.72 11.63
N GLY A 353 26.13 7.01 11.64
CA GLY A 353 25.33 8.17 12.04
C GLY A 353 24.50 8.02 13.32
N LEU A 354 23.67 9.04 13.57
CA LEU A 354 22.76 9.07 14.70
C LEU A 354 21.40 8.52 14.26
N GLY A 355 20.90 7.51 14.96
CA GLY A 355 19.61 6.89 14.73
C GLY A 355 18.43 7.76 15.16
N ALA A 356 17.23 7.33 14.83
CA ALA A 356 16.01 7.95 15.32
C ALA A 356 15.92 7.88 16.86
N ALA A 357 15.30 8.89 17.45
CA ALA A 357 15.10 8.97 18.89
C ALA A 357 13.95 8.08 19.35
N LEU A 358 14.24 7.16 20.28
CA LEU A 358 13.20 6.55 21.10
C LEU A 358 12.82 7.53 22.21
N GLN A 359 11.55 7.96 22.22
CA GLN A 359 10.99 8.81 23.28
C GLN A 359 10.36 7.92 24.36
N SER A 360 10.73 8.18 25.62
CA SER A 360 10.12 7.60 26.81
C SER A 360 9.86 8.72 27.81
N ALA A 361 8.83 8.59 28.63
CA ALA A 361 8.52 9.59 29.63
C ALA A 361 9.31 9.34 30.93
N ILE A 362 9.88 10.40 31.52
CA ILE A 362 10.60 10.30 32.79
C ILE A 362 9.59 10.18 33.93
N SER A 363 9.76 9.19 34.81
CA SER A 363 8.90 9.05 35.99
C SER A 363 9.27 10.08 37.05
N THR A 364 8.31 10.91 37.45
CA THR A 364 8.48 11.95 38.47
C THR A 364 7.45 11.78 39.58
N LEU A 365 7.83 12.07 40.83
CA LEU A 365 6.95 12.02 42.00
C LEU A 365 6.63 13.44 42.49
N GLN A 366 5.35 13.74 42.64
CA GLN A 366 4.86 15.02 43.16
C GLN A 366 3.96 14.79 44.38
N ILE A 367 4.01 15.71 45.35
CA ILE A 367 3.05 15.80 46.45
C ILE A 367 2.19 17.03 46.22
N THR A 368 0.88 16.83 46.13
CA THR A 368 -0.10 17.92 46.18
C THR A 368 -0.71 17.96 47.56
N ALA A 369 -0.74 19.14 48.17
CA ALA A 369 -1.35 19.37 49.48
C ALA A 369 -2.58 20.26 49.36
N THR A 370 -3.70 19.81 49.92
CA THR A 370 -4.97 20.54 49.93
C THR A 370 -5.48 20.66 51.36
N ASN A 371 -5.87 21.87 51.75
CA ASN A 371 -6.67 22.12 52.95
C ASN A 371 -8.14 22.35 52.52
N ALA A 372 -9.03 22.70 53.46
CA ALA A 372 -10.43 22.99 53.18
C ALA A 372 -10.67 24.17 52.20
N ALA A 373 -9.65 24.98 51.90
CA ALA A 373 -9.69 26.08 50.93
C ALA A 373 -9.16 25.69 49.53
N GLY A 374 -8.79 24.42 49.31
CA GLY A 374 -8.51 23.87 47.98
C GLY A 374 -7.05 23.89 47.52
N THR A 375 -6.11 24.57 48.21
CA THR A 375 -4.67 24.49 47.90
C THR A 375 -3.82 25.01 49.08
N ASN A 376 -2.72 24.32 49.43
CA ASN A 376 -1.78 24.75 50.47
C ASN A 376 -0.39 25.05 49.85
N THR A 377 0.24 26.16 50.25
CA THR A 377 1.55 26.64 49.73
C THR A 377 2.73 26.40 50.70
N GLY A 378 2.60 25.46 51.63
CA GLY A 378 3.67 25.08 52.57
C GLY A 378 3.48 25.59 54.01
N THR A 379 2.24 25.89 54.40
CA THR A 379 1.91 26.30 55.78
C THR A 379 0.76 25.47 56.34
N ALA A 380 0.83 25.04 57.60
CA ALA A 380 -0.32 24.44 58.27
C ALA A 380 -0.69 25.26 59.51
N GLN A 381 -1.97 25.58 59.61
CA GLN A 381 -2.50 26.24 60.79
C GLN A 381 -2.73 25.22 61.90
N LEU A 382 -2.43 25.61 63.14
CA LEU A 382 -2.66 24.76 64.31
C LEU A 382 -4.10 24.21 64.35
N GLY A 383 -4.25 22.90 64.55
CA GLY A 383 -5.53 22.21 64.65
C GLY A 383 -6.28 21.96 63.32
N VAL A 384 -5.76 22.40 62.17
CA VAL A 384 -6.42 22.23 60.87
C VAL A 384 -5.74 21.09 60.07
N PRO A 385 -6.49 20.08 59.57
CA PRO A 385 -5.92 19.01 58.77
C PRO A 385 -5.56 19.47 57.34
N VAL A 386 -4.49 18.89 56.80
CA VAL A 386 -4.02 19.05 55.42
C VAL A 386 -4.01 17.67 54.77
N ASN A 387 -4.74 17.52 53.68
CA ASN A 387 -4.73 16.31 52.87
C ASN A 387 -3.58 16.36 51.86
N LEU A 388 -2.90 15.24 51.69
CA LEU A 388 -1.73 15.07 50.84
C LEU A 388 -2.03 13.95 49.84
N THR A 389 -1.75 14.20 48.58
CA THR A 389 -1.80 13.20 47.50
C THR A 389 -0.43 13.10 46.87
N ALA A 390 0.12 11.90 46.82
CA ALA A 390 1.32 11.58 46.05
C ALA A 390 0.91 11.07 44.67
N THR A 391 1.33 11.76 43.62
CA THR A 391 1.10 11.39 42.23
C THR A 391 2.44 11.08 41.58
N VAL A 392 2.53 9.90 40.95
CA VAL A 392 3.68 9.50 40.14
C VAL A 392 3.25 9.68 38.70
N ALA A 393 3.82 10.67 38.03
CA ALA A 393 3.62 10.82 36.59
C ALA A 393 4.40 9.72 35.87
N ASN A 394 3.84 9.20 34.77
CA ASN A 394 4.50 8.24 33.89
C ASN A 394 4.92 6.92 34.58
N SER A 395 4.07 6.42 35.48
CA SER A 395 4.20 5.11 36.13
C SER A 395 2.83 4.67 36.66
N GLN A 396 2.47 3.38 36.53
CA GLN A 396 1.19 2.81 36.99
C GLN A 396 1.09 2.58 38.53
N TYR A 397 1.89 3.32 39.30
CA TYR A 397 2.13 3.23 40.75
C TYR A 397 2.69 1.91 41.30
N ALA A 398 3.86 2.01 41.92
CA ALA A 398 4.34 1.10 42.96
C ALA A 398 4.01 1.72 44.35
N VAL A 399 4.00 0.88 45.40
CA VAL A 399 3.64 1.27 46.77
C VAL A 399 4.37 2.54 47.22
N ILE A 400 3.66 3.54 47.74
CA ILE A 400 4.22 4.80 48.25
C ILE A 400 4.50 4.70 49.75
N SER A 401 5.67 5.17 50.17
CA SER A 401 6.06 5.29 51.57
C SER A 401 6.14 6.76 52.00
N TRP A 402 5.64 7.08 53.20
CA TRP A 402 5.61 8.43 53.76
C TRP A 402 6.41 8.54 55.05
N THR A 403 7.17 9.62 55.25
CA THR A 403 7.85 9.92 56.51
C THR A 403 7.50 11.32 56.99
N LEU A 404 7.20 11.45 58.29
CA LEU A 404 6.93 12.72 58.96
C LEU A 404 8.12 13.07 59.86
N GLN A 405 8.64 14.29 59.73
CA GLN A 405 9.65 14.84 60.63
C GLN A 405 9.17 16.21 61.12
N GLY A 406 8.83 16.31 62.41
CA GLY A 406 8.26 17.52 63.03
C GLY A 406 7.08 17.20 63.96
N ALA A 407 6.41 18.23 64.47
CA ALA A 407 5.26 18.08 65.38
C ALA A 407 3.94 17.80 64.61
N GLY A 408 3.02 17.05 65.22
CA GLY A 408 1.71 16.69 64.63
C GLY A 408 1.55 15.19 64.42
N THR A 409 0.55 14.80 63.65
CA THR A 409 0.29 13.39 63.28
C THR A 409 0.09 13.25 61.77
N LEU A 410 0.47 12.08 61.22
CA LEU A 410 0.29 11.74 59.81
C LEU A 410 -0.41 10.38 59.70
N VAL A 411 -1.54 10.33 59.01
CA VAL A 411 -2.33 9.11 58.81
C VAL A 411 -2.34 8.78 57.31
N ARG A 412 -1.98 7.55 56.94
CA ARG A 412 -1.88 7.10 55.54
C ARG A 412 -3.17 6.40 55.10
N SER A 413 -3.52 6.50 53.81
CA SER A 413 -4.69 5.83 53.23
C SER A 413 -4.51 5.52 51.72
N GLY A 414 -5.45 4.76 51.17
CA GLY A 414 -5.45 4.32 49.76
C GLY A 414 -4.77 2.96 49.52
N ASN A 415 -5.13 2.28 48.43
CA ASN A 415 -4.71 0.90 48.12
C ASN A 415 -3.19 0.77 47.92
N ASN A 416 -2.53 1.81 47.39
CA ASN A 416 -1.08 1.84 47.18
C ASN A 416 -0.36 2.84 48.11
N GLY A 417 -1.04 3.33 49.16
CA GLY A 417 -0.51 4.34 50.09
C GLY A 417 -0.38 5.74 49.49
N GLN A 418 -1.07 6.04 48.39
CA GLN A 418 -0.95 7.30 47.64
C GLN A 418 -1.54 8.54 48.36
N TYR A 419 -2.31 8.36 49.44
CA TYR A 419 -2.92 9.44 50.19
C TYR A 419 -2.38 9.49 51.63
N ALA A 420 -2.28 10.70 52.18
CA ALA A 420 -2.01 10.91 53.59
C ALA A 420 -2.73 12.16 54.13
N THR A 421 -3.11 12.18 55.39
CA THR A 421 -3.67 13.35 56.08
C THR A 421 -2.72 13.75 57.21
N TYR A 422 -2.20 14.99 57.15
CA TYR A 422 -1.39 15.60 58.18
C TYR A 422 -2.25 16.50 59.07
N THR A 423 -2.15 16.36 60.39
CA THR A 423 -2.86 17.22 61.35
C THR A 423 -1.86 17.92 62.26
N ALA A 424 -1.87 19.26 62.22
CA ALA A 424 -1.04 20.08 63.09
C ALA A 424 -1.54 20.04 64.55
N PRO A 425 -0.65 20.15 65.55
CA PRO A 425 -1.04 20.26 66.96
C PRO A 425 -1.98 21.46 67.22
N THR A 426 -2.75 21.43 68.30
CA THR A 426 -3.65 22.55 68.70
C THR A 426 -2.94 23.65 69.52
N THR A 427 -1.68 23.45 69.87
CA THR A 427 -0.83 24.41 70.57
C THR A 427 0.49 24.56 69.82
N MET A 428 1.04 25.78 69.77
CA MET A 428 2.27 26.05 69.02
C MET A 428 3.46 25.28 69.64
N PRO A 429 4.11 24.37 68.91
CA PRO A 429 5.30 23.68 69.39
C PRO A 429 6.54 24.58 69.30
N SER A 430 7.61 24.22 70.01
CA SER A 430 8.88 24.98 70.01
C SER A 430 9.64 24.94 68.68
N ASN A 431 9.45 23.90 67.87
CA ASN A 431 9.91 23.85 66.48
C ASN A 431 8.71 23.90 65.53
N THR A 432 8.61 24.95 64.74
CA THR A 432 7.49 25.21 63.85
C THR A 432 7.67 24.60 62.45
N ASN A 433 8.81 24.01 62.11
CA ASN A 433 9.04 23.43 60.80
C ASN A 433 8.73 21.92 60.80
N VAL A 434 8.00 21.48 59.78
CA VAL A 434 7.59 20.10 59.55
C VAL A 434 7.96 19.73 58.11
N SER A 435 8.57 18.58 57.91
CA SER A 435 8.85 18.02 56.58
C SER A 435 8.13 16.68 56.43
N ILE A 436 7.47 16.50 55.29
CA ILE A 436 6.77 15.28 54.94
C ILE A 436 7.33 14.76 53.62
N THR A 437 7.97 13.61 53.65
CA THR A 437 8.61 13.04 52.45
C THR A 437 7.82 11.83 51.96
N ALA A 438 7.43 11.85 50.69
CA ALA A 438 6.94 10.69 49.96
C ALA A 438 8.08 10.09 49.14
N SER A 439 8.19 8.77 49.11
CA SER A 439 9.16 8.04 48.29
C SER A 439 8.54 6.79 47.68
N LEU A 440 8.96 6.41 46.48
CA LEU A 440 8.56 5.14 45.88
C LEU A 440 9.22 3.98 46.65
N SER A 441 8.46 2.98 47.10
CA SER A 441 9.01 1.93 47.96
C SER A 441 10.00 1.01 47.25
N SER A 442 9.84 0.82 45.93
CA SER A 442 10.79 0.08 45.07
C SER A 442 12.01 0.91 44.65
N TYR A 443 11.96 2.24 44.81
CA TYR A 443 13.03 3.15 44.44
C TYR A 443 13.05 4.38 45.33
N SER A 444 13.61 4.24 46.53
CA SER A 444 13.55 5.26 47.60
C SER A 444 14.28 6.57 47.27
N ALA A 445 15.17 6.57 46.26
CA ALA A 445 15.82 7.77 45.76
C ALA A 445 14.87 8.69 44.96
N LEU A 446 13.79 8.16 44.38
CA LEU A 446 12.70 8.98 43.85
C LEU A 446 11.80 9.37 45.03
N ALA A 447 12.22 10.44 45.72
CA ALA A 447 11.53 11.02 46.84
C ALA A 447 11.27 12.50 46.59
N THR A 448 10.17 12.99 47.12
CA THR A 448 9.88 14.42 47.15
C THR A 448 9.43 14.80 48.55
N THR A 449 9.90 15.95 49.02
CA THR A 449 9.61 16.46 50.35
C THR A 449 8.72 17.67 50.25
N TYR A 450 7.58 17.59 50.92
CA TYR A 450 6.69 18.71 51.13
C TYR A 450 6.99 19.34 52.49
N ALA A 451 7.49 20.57 52.49
CA ALA A 451 7.78 21.33 53.68
C ALA A 451 6.54 22.11 54.14
N ILE A 452 6.28 22.09 55.45
CA ILE A 452 5.17 22.76 56.11
C ILE A 452 5.72 23.58 57.28
N SER A 453 5.51 24.89 57.29
CA SER A 453 5.71 25.71 58.48
C SER A 453 4.40 25.88 59.26
N LEU A 454 4.45 25.65 60.56
CA LEU A 454 3.35 25.82 61.48
C LEU A 454 3.16 27.29 61.82
N GLY A 455 1.94 27.78 61.60
CA GLY A 455 1.54 29.12 61.98
C GLY A 455 0.36 29.10 62.95
N ASN A 456 0.28 30.12 63.80
CA ASN A 456 -0.99 30.42 64.46
C ASN A 456 -2.05 30.68 63.37
N PRO A 457 -3.27 30.18 63.52
CA PRO A 457 -4.33 30.47 62.56
C PRO A 457 -4.54 31.97 62.47
N ILE A 458 -4.77 32.47 61.26
CA ILE A 458 -5.33 33.81 61.08
C ILE A 458 -6.79 33.70 61.59
N PRO A 459 -7.16 34.45 62.64
CA PRO A 459 -8.47 34.29 63.24
C PRO A 459 -9.52 34.72 62.22
N SER A 460 -10.55 33.91 62.03
CA SER A 460 -11.66 34.24 61.15
C SER A 460 -12.92 34.40 61.98
N VAL A 461 -13.48 35.60 61.97
CA VAL A 461 -14.83 35.86 62.46
C VAL A 461 -15.79 35.45 61.35
N ALA A 462 -16.51 34.35 61.55
CA ALA A 462 -17.52 33.86 60.61
C ALA A 462 -18.83 34.64 60.74
N SER A 463 -19.18 35.03 61.96
CA SER A 463 -20.26 35.95 62.23
C SER A 463 -19.96 36.80 63.46
N ALA A 464 -20.34 38.06 63.38
CA ALA A 464 -20.36 39.00 64.48
C ALA A 464 -21.83 39.33 64.74
N THR A 465 -22.25 39.35 66.00
CA THR A 465 -23.67 39.59 66.34
C THR A 465 -23.78 40.55 67.51
N PRO A 466 -24.57 41.63 67.38
CA PRO A 466 -25.25 42.10 66.16
C PRO A 466 -24.27 42.61 65.08
N THR A 467 -24.65 42.59 63.80
CA THR A 467 -23.89 43.00 62.58
C THR A 467 -24.12 44.47 62.14
N GLN A 468 -25.15 45.10 62.74
CA GLN A 468 -25.49 46.51 62.60
C GLN A 468 -25.43 47.12 63.99
N LEU A 469 -24.60 48.15 64.14
CA LEU A 469 -24.45 48.83 65.40
C LEU A 469 -25.19 50.16 65.40
N LEU A 470 -25.98 50.37 66.45
CA LEU A 470 -26.73 51.61 66.64
C LEU A 470 -25.79 52.77 66.99
N THR A 471 -26.04 53.95 66.43
CA THR A 471 -25.29 55.18 66.74
C THR A 471 -25.46 55.58 68.20
N GLY A 472 -24.38 55.96 68.89
CA GLY A 472 -24.44 56.70 70.17
C GLY A 472 -24.14 55.92 71.46
N GLY A 473 -23.44 54.78 71.40
CA GLY A 473 -23.07 53.99 72.59
C GLY A 473 -22.00 52.92 72.34
N THR A 474 -21.56 52.22 73.40
CA THR A 474 -20.68 51.04 73.28
C THR A 474 -21.50 49.76 73.33
N GLN A 475 -21.29 48.86 72.37
CA GLN A 475 -22.08 47.65 72.20
C GLN A 475 -21.18 46.40 72.24
N SER A 476 -21.68 45.36 72.91
CA SER A 476 -21.03 44.06 72.93
C SER A 476 -21.34 43.32 71.65
N VAL A 477 -20.30 42.87 70.96
CA VAL A 477 -20.41 42.07 69.74
C VAL A 477 -19.85 40.68 70.01
N ALA A 478 -20.70 39.66 69.84
CA ALA A 478 -20.31 38.27 69.98
C ALA A 478 -19.74 37.77 68.65
N LEU A 479 -18.53 37.24 68.70
CA LEU A 479 -17.81 36.72 67.55
C LEU A 479 -17.86 35.20 67.57
N ALA A 480 -18.52 34.62 66.57
CA ALA A 480 -18.45 33.20 66.27
C ALA A 480 -17.58 33.01 65.04
N GLY A 481 -16.70 32.02 65.08
CA GLY A 481 -15.66 31.91 64.08
C GLY A 481 -14.75 30.72 64.30
N SER A 482 -13.52 30.86 63.86
CA SER A 482 -12.51 29.82 64.00
C SER A 482 -11.13 30.44 64.09
N GLY A 483 -10.21 29.74 64.73
CA GLY A 483 -8.84 30.21 64.85
C GLY A 483 -8.63 31.26 65.94
N PHE A 484 -9.57 31.47 66.87
CA PHE A 484 -9.28 32.31 68.03
C PHE A 484 -8.32 31.58 68.97
N MET A 485 -7.49 32.32 69.70
CA MET A 485 -6.51 31.74 70.62
C MET A 485 -6.27 32.66 71.82
N PRO A 486 -5.65 32.17 72.90
CA PRO A 486 -5.21 33.04 73.99
C PRO A 486 -4.30 34.17 73.45
N GLY A 487 -4.69 35.43 73.68
CA GLY A 487 -4.01 36.61 73.13
C GLY A 487 -4.64 37.21 71.86
N THR A 488 -5.74 36.66 71.35
CA THR A 488 -6.57 37.31 70.31
C THR A 488 -7.04 38.68 70.79
N VAL A 489 -6.90 39.70 69.95
CA VAL A 489 -7.46 41.04 70.14
C VAL A 489 -8.32 41.44 68.95
N VAL A 490 -9.31 42.30 69.15
CA VAL A 490 -10.00 43.01 68.07
C VAL A 490 -9.48 44.43 68.02
N LEU A 491 -9.17 44.91 66.83
CA LEU A 491 -8.63 46.22 66.53
C LEU A 491 -9.71 47.08 65.88
N PHE A 492 -9.83 48.33 66.32
CA PHE A 492 -10.62 49.36 65.65
C PHE A 492 -9.76 50.61 65.45
N ASN A 493 -9.60 51.05 64.20
CA ASN A 493 -8.63 52.09 63.80
C ASN A 493 -7.20 51.83 64.33
N GLY A 494 -6.79 50.56 64.37
CA GLY A 494 -5.46 50.14 64.84
C GLY A 494 -5.27 50.08 66.36
N ALA A 495 -6.28 50.48 67.15
CA ALA A 495 -6.26 50.35 68.61
C ALA A 495 -6.96 49.06 69.06
N SER A 496 -6.35 48.32 70.00
CA SER A 496 -6.95 47.12 70.58
C SER A 496 -8.16 47.47 71.45
N LEU A 497 -9.30 46.89 71.11
CA LEU A 497 -10.52 46.90 71.90
C LEU A 497 -10.49 45.78 72.96
N PRO A 498 -11.16 45.98 74.11
CA PRO A 498 -11.34 44.93 75.10
C PRO A 498 -11.97 43.70 74.46
N THR A 499 -11.20 42.62 74.40
CA THR A 499 -11.56 41.35 73.74
C THR A 499 -11.35 40.21 74.71
N THR A 500 -12.35 39.35 74.86
CA THR A 500 -12.29 38.16 75.72
C THR A 500 -12.28 36.91 74.86
N TYR A 501 -11.15 36.19 74.84
CA TYR A 501 -11.07 34.86 74.25
C TYR A 501 -11.89 33.87 75.08
N THR A 502 -12.70 33.03 74.41
CA THR A 502 -13.51 32.00 75.07
C THR A 502 -13.02 30.61 74.71
N ASN A 503 -12.96 30.29 73.40
CA ASN A 503 -12.39 29.05 72.87
C ASN A 503 -11.99 29.25 71.41
N TYR A 504 -11.46 28.21 70.74
CA TYR A 504 -11.01 28.27 69.35
C TYR A 504 -12.05 28.84 68.37
N ASN A 505 -13.33 28.72 68.69
CA ASN A 505 -14.45 29.13 67.85
C ASN A 505 -15.22 30.36 68.34
N SER A 506 -14.89 30.94 69.50
CA SER A 506 -15.59 32.13 69.98
C SER A 506 -14.76 33.12 70.80
N ALA A 507 -15.12 34.40 70.62
CA ALA A 507 -14.62 35.53 71.39
C ALA A 507 -15.72 36.61 71.52
N THR A 508 -15.57 37.53 72.47
CA THR A 508 -16.46 38.70 72.62
C THR A 508 -15.68 40.00 72.66
N VAL A 509 -16.17 41.04 71.98
CA VAL A 509 -15.53 42.37 71.91
C VAL A 509 -16.51 43.49 72.27
N GLN A 510 -16.02 44.55 72.91
CA GLN A 510 -16.79 45.77 73.20
C GLN A 510 -16.46 46.88 72.18
N VAL A 511 -17.44 47.30 71.37
CA VAL A 511 -17.27 48.26 70.25
C VAL A 511 -17.94 49.62 70.56
N PRO A 512 -17.18 50.71 70.74
CA PRO A 512 -17.73 52.06 70.93
C PRO A 512 -18.17 52.71 69.61
N VAL A 513 -19.41 53.22 69.54
CA VAL A 513 -20.02 53.84 68.34
C VAL A 513 -20.47 55.27 68.61
N ALA A 514 -19.93 56.24 67.86
CA ALA A 514 -20.27 57.66 68.01
C ALA A 514 -21.71 57.99 67.57
N ALA A 515 -22.30 59.02 68.17
CA ALA A 515 -23.71 59.41 67.95
C ALA A 515 -24.03 59.91 66.51
N ASN A 516 -23.01 60.25 65.73
CA ASN A 516 -23.10 60.74 64.35
C ASN A 516 -22.34 59.83 63.37
N ALA A 517 -22.00 58.61 63.79
CA ALA A 517 -21.31 57.67 62.93
C ALA A 517 -22.21 57.31 61.75
N THR A 518 -21.79 57.65 60.54
CA THR A 518 -22.33 57.10 59.30
C THR A 518 -21.20 56.38 58.61
N GLY A 519 -21.25 55.06 58.52
CA GLY A 519 -20.30 54.26 57.80
C GLY A 519 -20.24 52.86 58.26
N THR A 520 -19.39 52.11 57.61
CA THR A 520 -19.04 50.80 58.07
C THR A 520 -17.91 50.96 59.10
N LEU A 521 -18.13 50.50 60.35
CA LEU A 521 -17.05 50.35 61.31
C LEU A 521 -16.26 49.12 60.91
N SER A 522 -15.03 49.35 60.49
CA SER A 522 -14.13 48.30 60.03
C SER A 522 -13.33 47.80 61.23
N LEU A 523 -13.64 46.60 61.73
CA LEU A 523 -12.97 45.97 62.87
C LEU A 523 -12.16 44.78 62.41
N GLN A 524 -10.97 44.62 62.95
CA GLN A 524 -10.08 43.54 62.56
C GLN A 524 -9.75 42.69 63.77
N VAL A 525 -10.07 41.40 63.73
CA VAL A 525 -9.52 40.48 64.73
C VAL A 525 -8.05 40.24 64.41
N GLN A 526 -7.18 40.11 65.41
CA GLN A 526 -5.76 39.83 65.23
C GLN A 526 -5.30 38.80 66.24
N ASN A 527 -4.59 37.78 65.75
CA ASN A 527 -3.83 36.85 66.58
C ASN A 527 -2.35 37.24 66.59
N PRO A 528 -1.59 36.88 67.65
CA PRO A 528 -0.17 37.11 67.72
C PRO A 528 0.63 36.25 66.71
N SER A 529 1.77 36.78 66.24
CA SER A 529 2.78 36.06 65.45
C SER A 529 3.47 34.92 66.24
N PRO A 530 4.14 33.93 65.62
CA PRO A 530 4.40 33.73 64.19
C PRO A 530 3.25 33.02 63.44
N GLY A 531 3.07 33.37 62.17
CA GLY A 531 1.98 32.90 61.29
C GLY A 531 0.64 33.60 61.53
N GLY A 532 0.24 33.76 62.78
CA GLY A 532 -0.93 34.55 63.16
C GLY A 532 -0.80 35.99 62.65
N GLY A 533 -1.92 36.68 62.54
CA GLY A 533 -1.95 38.01 62.00
C GLY A 533 -3.33 38.59 62.09
N THR A 534 -3.51 39.71 61.41
CA THR A 534 -4.82 40.33 61.28
C THR A 534 -5.71 39.40 60.46
N GLY A 535 -6.73 38.88 61.12
CA GLY A 535 -7.85 38.17 60.56
C GLY A 535 -8.70 39.00 59.63
N ASN A 536 -9.80 38.38 59.18
CA ASN A 536 -10.74 39.11 58.35
C ASN A 536 -11.24 40.36 59.08
N THR A 537 -11.28 41.44 58.32
CA THR A 537 -11.98 42.64 58.75
C THR A 537 -13.46 42.28 58.78
N PHE A 538 -14.05 42.24 59.96
CA PHE A 538 -15.49 42.16 60.07
C PHE A 538 -16.02 43.57 60.24
N THR A 539 -17.10 43.81 59.54
CA THR A 539 -17.66 45.14 59.43
C THR A 539 -18.93 45.21 60.24
N GLU A 540 -18.98 46.18 61.13
CA GLU A 540 -20.19 46.52 61.83
C GLU A 540 -20.78 47.75 61.15
N SER A 541 -21.92 47.57 60.49
CA SER A 541 -22.48 48.63 59.66
C SER A 541 -23.17 49.70 60.50
N VAL A 542 -22.99 50.95 60.08
CA VAL A 542 -23.63 52.15 60.66
C VAL A 542 -23.98 53.12 59.51
N MET A 543 -24.63 52.75 58.39
CA MET A 543 -24.81 53.66 57.21
C MET A 543 -26.14 53.42 56.42
N PRO A 544 -26.54 54.28 55.45
CA PRO A 544 -27.64 54.05 54.47
C PRO A 544 -27.18 53.28 53.20
N ASN A 545 -28.10 52.62 52.48
CA ASN A 545 -27.85 51.55 51.48
C ASN A 545 -27.54 52.02 50.00
N THR A 546 -26.61 51.39 49.22
CA THR A 546 -26.25 51.62 47.76
C THR A 546 -25.79 50.36 46.97
N ILE A 547 -25.69 50.38 45.60
CA ILE A 547 -25.23 49.26 44.71
C ILE A 547 -24.23 49.73 43.61
N SER A 548 -23.21 48.92 43.24
CA SER A 548 -22.33 49.09 42.06
C SER A 548 -22.18 47.81 41.22
N LEU A 549 -22.00 47.92 39.90
CA LEU A 549 -21.90 46.78 38.95
C LEU A 549 -20.53 46.69 38.23
N THR A 550 -20.07 45.47 37.96
CA THR A 550 -18.92 45.14 37.07
C THR A 550 -19.27 43.97 36.16
N ALA A 551 -18.66 43.90 34.96
CA ALA A 551 -18.86 42.83 33.99
C ALA A 551 -17.52 42.17 33.63
N THR A 552 -17.48 40.85 33.43
CA THR A 552 -16.28 40.13 32.98
C THR A 552 -16.64 39.07 31.95
N ASP A 553 -15.93 39.08 30.82
CA ASP A 553 -15.97 38.00 29.82
C ASP A 553 -15.09 36.80 30.23
N ALA A 554 -14.97 35.80 29.35
CA ALA A 554 -14.17 34.60 29.58
C ALA A 554 -12.67 34.88 29.73
N ASP A 555 -12.18 36.01 29.21
CA ASP A 555 -10.77 36.43 29.27
C ASP A 555 -10.47 37.31 30.51
N GLY A 556 -11.47 37.60 31.33
CA GLY A 556 -11.33 38.33 32.59
C GLY A 556 -11.22 39.85 32.43
N THR A 557 -11.62 40.40 31.28
CA THR A 557 -11.60 41.84 30.98
C THR A 557 -12.95 42.49 31.22
N ASN A 558 -12.97 43.76 31.65
CA ASN A 558 -14.21 44.53 31.79
C ASN A 558 -14.73 44.93 30.40
N THR A 559 -15.65 44.15 29.86
CA THR A 559 -16.11 44.33 28.48
C THR A 559 -17.25 45.33 28.39
N GLY A 560 -17.19 46.17 27.35
CA GLY A 560 -18.36 46.89 26.85
C GLY A 560 -19.17 46.07 25.84
N THR A 561 -18.81 44.80 25.62
CA THR A 561 -19.32 43.95 24.54
C THR A 561 -19.55 42.50 25.00
N ALA A 562 -20.47 41.80 24.33
CA ALA A 562 -20.68 40.36 24.48
C ALA A 562 -20.71 39.69 23.10
N GLU A 563 -19.87 38.67 22.88
CA GLU A 563 -19.87 37.92 21.61
C GLU A 563 -21.06 36.96 21.55
N LEU A 564 -21.59 36.69 20.35
CA LEU A 564 -22.71 35.75 20.18
C LEU A 564 -22.44 34.39 20.83
N SER A 565 -23.48 33.83 21.47
CA SER A 565 -23.43 32.55 22.18
C SER A 565 -22.43 32.46 23.35
N THR A 566 -21.86 33.59 23.80
CA THR A 566 -20.96 33.63 24.96
C THR A 566 -21.66 34.16 26.21
N ASN A 567 -21.02 33.95 27.38
CA ASN A 567 -21.50 34.42 28.67
C ASN A 567 -20.64 35.58 29.17
N VAL A 568 -21.29 36.58 29.77
CA VAL A 568 -20.65 37.67 30.53
C VAL A 568 -21.11 37.57 31.98
N SER A 569 -20.17 37.49 32.91
CA SER A 569 -20.48 37.45 34.35
C SER A 569 -20.63 38.88 34.89
N MET A 570 -21.79 39.15 35.50
CA MET A 570 -22.11 40.43 36.14
C MET A 570 -22.00 40.26 37.65
N VAL A 571 -21.27 41.16 38.30
CA VAL A 571 -21.11 41.17 39.75
C VAL A 571 -21.71 42.46 40.31
N ALA A 572 -22.66 42.32 41.23
CA ALA A 572 -23.23 43.43 42.00
C ALA A 572 -22.60 43.48 43.39
N ALA A 573 -22.03 44.62 43.74
CA ALA A 573 -21.58 44.91 45.10
C ALA A 573 -22.58 45.86 45.77
N VAL A 574 -23.25 45.37 46.82
CA VAL A 574 -24.17 46.16 47.66
C VAL A 574 -23.40 46.69 48.86
N SER A 575 -23.57 47.97 49.19
CA SER A 575 -22.95 48.59 50.36
C SER A 575 -24.01 49.20 51.30
N GLY A 576 -23.77 49.17 52.62
CA GLY A 576 -24.62 49.80 53.65
C GLY A 576 -25.76 48.94 54.23
N SER A 577 -25.99 47.71 53.74
CA SER A 577 -27.02 46.78 54.23
C SER A 577 -26.48 45.36 54.38
N GLU A 578 -26.89 44.64 55.42
CA GLU A 578 -26.60 43.20 55.59
C GLU A 578 -27.47 42.29 54.71
N GLN A 579 -28.60 42.81 54.23
CA GLN A 579 -29.44 42.14 53.25
C GLN A 579 -28.96 42.53 51.86
N THR A 580 -27.97 41.80 51.34
CA THR A 580 -27.22 42.10 50.09
C THR A 580 -27.78 41.44 48.84
N ALA A 581 -28.83 40.63 48.96
CA ALA A 581 -29.45 39.99 47.81
C ALA A 581 -29.97 41.05 46.81
N VAL A 582 -29.65 40.87 45.52
CA VAL A 582 -30.16 41.72 44.43
C VAL A 582 -31.01 40.91 43.47
N ASN A 583 -32.00 41.56 42.88
CA ASN A 583 -32.79 41.02 41.78
C ASN A 583 -32.21 41.55 40.47
N TRP A 584 -31.85 40.64 39.56
CA TRP A 584 -31.32 40.97 38.24
C TRP A 584 -32.42 41.10 37.20
N SER A 585 -32.24 42.03 36.27
CA SER A 585 -33.08 42.19 35.09
C SER A 585 -32.24 42.63 33.90
N VAL A 586 -32.68 42.28 32.69
CA VAL A 586 -32.04 42.66 31.43
C VAL A 586 -33.06 43.33 30.51
N ALA A 587 -32.65 44.43 29.89
CA ALA A 587 -33.38 45.12 28.84
C ALA A 587 -32.53 45.11 27.57
N GLY A 588 -32.97 44.36 26.55
CA GLY A 588 -32.19 44.07 25.33
C GLY A 588 -32.29 42.60 24.96
N ALA A 589 -31.54 42.17 23.95
CA ALA A 589 -31.49 40.74 23.55
C ALA A 589 -30.63 39.91 24.53
N GLY A 590 -30.91 38.60 24.63
CA GLY A 590 -30.25 37.68 25.55
C GLY A 590 -31.04 37.48 26.85
N SER A 591 -30.41 36.84 27.84
CA SER A 591 -31.01 36.57 29.16
C SER A 591 -30.01 36.80 30.27
N ILE A 592 -30.48 37.06 31.50
CA ILE A 592 -29.64 37.11 32.69
C ILE A 592 -30.17 36.16 33.76
N SER A 593 -29.28 35.37 34.35
CA SER A 593 -29.63 34.46 35.44
C SER A 593 -29.76 35.19 36.78
N SER A 594 -30.38 34.51 37.76
CA SER A 594 -30.46 35.01 39.15
C SER A 594 -29.10 35.23 39.81
N ASN A 595 -28.04 34.62 39.26
CA ASN A 595 -26.68 34.72 39.76
C ASN A 595 -25.85 35.77 39.00
N GLY A 596 -26.48 36.58 38.14
CA GLY A 596 -25.81 37.64 37.40
C GLY A 596 -25.05 37.19 36.15
N VAL A 597 -25.30 36.00 35.62
CA VAL A 597 -24.68 35.58 34.35
C VAL A 597 -25.56 36.01 33.19
N TYR A 598 -25.08 36.93 32.36
CA TYR A 598 -25.71 37.31 31.10
C TYR A 598 -25.27 36.36 29.99
N THR A 599 -26.22 35.81 29.24
CA THR A 599 -25.98 34.97 28.07
C THR A 599 -26.42 35.72 26.82
N ALA A 600 -25.46 35.98 25.92
CA ALA A 600 -25.71 36.62 24.64
C ALA A 600 -26.56 35.71 23.74
N PRO A 601 -27.43 36.26 22.87
CA PRO A 601 -28.24 35.47 21.95
C PRO A 601 -27.36 34.71 20.94
N ALA A 602 -27.90 33.64 20.35
CA ALA A 602 -27.21 32.85 19.34
C ALA A 602 -27.13 33.53 17.95
N ALA A 603 -27.94 34.57 17.72
CA ALA A 603 -27.97 35.33 16.48
C ALA A 603 -27.92 36.84 16.78
N LEU A 604 -27.32 37.61 15.87
CA LEU A 604 -27.17 39.05 16.03
C LEU A 604 -28.54 39.75 16.02
N PRO A 605 -28.93 40.45 17.10
CA PRO A 605 -30.19 41.16 17.17
C PRO A 605 -30.15 42.46 16.36
N THR A 606 -31.33 42.94 15.92
CA THR A 606 -31.46 44.22 15.21
C THR A 606 -31.06 45.44 16.06
N ASN A 607 -31.18 45.33 17.39
CA ASN A 607 -30.60 46.27 18.35
C ASN A 607 -29.57 45.53 19.20
N THR A 608 -28.30 45.90 19.05
CA THR A 608 -27.18 45.26 19.75
C THR A 608 -26.98 45.79 21.17
N ALA A 609 -27.61 46.91 21.55
CA ALA A 609 -27.44 47.48 22.90
C ALA A 609 -28.26 46.70 23.93
N VAL A 610 -27.62 46.37 25.05
CA VAL A 610 -28.21 45.64 26.19
C VAL A 610 -27.89 46.40 27.47
N THR A 611 -28.88 46.54 28.34
CA THR A 611 -28.71 47.12 29.68
C THR A 611 -29.12 46.11 30.74
N ILE A 612 -28.21 45.84 31.66
CA ILE A 612 -28.40 44.95 32.79
C ILE A 612 -28.60 45.80 34.04
N THR A 613 -29.59 45.47 34.87
CA THR A 613 -29.90 46.21 36.10
C THR A 613 -29.99 45.28 37.30
N ALA A 614 -29.34 45.65 38.40
CA ALA A 614 -29.51 45.04 39.71
C ALA A 614 -30.29 45.98 40.63
N ALA A 615 -31.31 45.45 41.31
CA ALA A 615 -32.09 46.15 42.33
C ALA A 615 -31.95 45.44 43.68
N LEU A 616 -31.79 46.19 44.78
CA LEU A 616 -31.63 45.59 46.10
C LEU A 616 -32.95 44.92 46.54
N ALA A 617 -32.90 43.63 46.89
CA ALA A 617 -34.11 42.87 47.23
C ALA A 617 -34.79 43.40 48.51
N SER A 618 -34.02 43.89 49.47
CA SER A 618 -34.51 44.45 50.74
C SER A 618 -35.01 45.90 50.62
N ASN A 619 -34.63 46.62 49.56
CA ASN A 619 -35.16 47.95 49.23
C ASN A 619 -35.04 48.21 47.71
N PRO A 620 -36.06 47.83 46.90
CA PRO A 620 -36.00 47.88 45.44
C PRO A 620 -35.82 49.28 44.83
N ALA A 621 -35.93 50.35 45.61
CA ALA A 621 -35.67 51.72 45.15
C ALA A 621 -34.17 52.00 44.91
N ILE A 622 -33.30 51.10 45.38
CA ILE A 622 -31.85 51.21 45.21
C ILE A 622 -31.45 50.30 44.06
N THR A 623 -31.00 50.89 42.95
CA THR A 623 -30.66 50.18 41.72
C THR A 623 -29.31 50.64 41.15
N ALA A 624 -28.71 49.79 40.31
CA ALA A 624 -27.56 50.12 39.47
C ALA A 624 -27.69 49.43 38.10
N SER A 625 -27.23 50.07 37.03
CA SER A 625 -27.32 49.54 35.66
C SER A 625 -25.96 49.55 34.94
N TYR A 626 -25.77 48.61 34.01
CA TYR A 626 -24.56 48.44 33.19
C TYR A 626 -24.95 48.16 31.74
N SER A 627 -24.29 48.81 30.76
CA SER A 627 -24.61 48.67 29.34
C SER A 627 -23.52 47.94 28.56
N LEU A 628 -23.91 47.03 27.67
CA LEU A 628 -23.02 46.28 26.77
C LEU A 628 -23.61 46.18 25.36
N ASN A 629 -22.75 45.89 24.37
CA ASN A 629 -23.16 45.66 22.98
C ASN A 629 -22.93 44.21 22.54
N VAL A 630 -23.94 43.57 21.95
CA VAL A 630 -23.79 42.24 21.32
C VAL A 630 -23.04 42.38 19.98
N ILE A 631 -22.00 41.57 19.78
CA ILE A 631 -21.13 41.62 18.58
C ILE A 631 -20.90 40.23 17.99
N ASN A 632 -20.52 40.17 16.70
CA ASN A 632 -20.09 38.92 16.07
C ASN A 632 -18.68 38.52 16.58
N PRO A 633 -18.39 37.23 16.78
CA PRO A 633 -17.04 36.75 17.11
C PRO A 633 -16.11 36.80 15.88
N ILE A 634 -14.79 36.73 16.08
CA ILE A 634 -13.84 36.46 14.98
C ILE A 634 -13.85 34.96 14.69
N ALA A 635 -14.05 34.59 13.42
CA ALA A 635 -14.00 33.19 13.00
C ALA A 635 -12.59 32.61 13.10
N VAL A 636 -12.48 31.32 13.41
CA VAL A 636 -11.23 30.55 13.40
C VAL A 636 -11.45 29.29 12.57
N ILE A 637 -10.58 29.03 11.60
CA ILE A 637 -10.55 27.77 10.84
C ILE A 637 -9.50 26.87 11.48
N SER A 638 -9.89 25.66 11.86
CA SER A 638 -9.01 24.65 12.49
C SER A 638 -8.71 23.45 11.59
N GLY A 639 -9.44 23.28 10.49
CA GLY A 639 -9.21 22.21 9.52
C GLY A 639 -10.17 22.23 8.35
N SER A 640 -9.87 21.45 7.31
CA SER A 640 -10.68 21.28 6.11
C SER A 640 -10.94 19.81 5.79
N SER A 641 -12.03 19.54 5.08
CA SER A 641 -12.32 18.26 4.46
C SER A 641 -12.99 18.48 3.10
N PRO A 642 -12.40 18.01 1.98
CA PRO A 642 -11.08 17.37 1.90
C PRO A 642 -9.94 18.31 2.36
N SER A 643 -8.78 17.74 2.72
CA SER A 643 -7.60 18.49 3.20
C SER A 643 -6.62 18.94 2.10
N LEU A 644 -6.99 18.64 0.84
CA LEU A 644 -6.32 19.09 -0.37
C LEU A 644 -7.37 19.66 -1.32
N ALA A 645 -7.03 20.76 -2.00
CA ALA A 645 -7.80 21.33 -3.10
C ALA A 645 -7.23 20.83 -4.45
N PRO A 646 -8.00 20.06 -5.25
CA PRO A 646 -7.51 19.52 -6.53
C PRO A 646 -7.19 20.62 -7.54
N ALA A 647 -6.00 20.56 -8.15
CA ALA A 647 -5.66 21.47 -9.24
C ALA A 647 -6.58 21.24 -10.46
N GLY A 648 -7.21 22.31 -10.96
CA GLY A 648 -8.02 22.29 -12.18
C GLY A 648 -9.52 22.25 -11.99
N GLU A 649 -10.02 22.21 -10.76
CA GLU A 649 -11.45 22.02 -10.46
C GLU A 649 -12.05 23.06 -9.52
N SER A 650 -13.37 23.04 -9.38
CA SER A 650 -14.10 23.70 -8.30
C SER A 650 -14.65 22.65 -7.33
N THR A 651 -14.22 22.71 -6.07
CA THR A 651 -14.53 21.71 -5.05
C THR A 651 -15.22 22.35 -3.85
N ALA A 652 -16.30 21.74 -3.37
CA ALA A 652 -16.93 22.10 -2.12
C ALA A 652 -16.07 21.62 -0.94
N ILE A 653 -15.38 22.54 -0.27
CA ILE A 653 -14.53 22.23 0.90
C ILE A 653 -15.28 22.62 2.18
N THR A 654 -15.39 21.66 3.10
CA THR A 654 -15.94 21.91 4.44
C THR A 654 -14.83 22.40 5.35
N PHE A 655 -14.92 23.66 5.79
CA PHE A 655 -14.03 24.23 6.79
C PHE A 655 -14.63 24.10 8.19
N THR A 656 -13.90 23.41 9.06
CA THR A 656 -14.24 23.24 10.48
C THR A 656 -13.52 24.27 11.33
N GLY A 657 -14.17 24.72 12.41
CA GLY A 657 -13.68 25.87 13.16
C GLY A 657 -14.57 26.29 14.32
N THR A 658 -14.41 27.52 14.77
CA THR A 658 -15.28 28.17 15.77
C THR A 658 -15.61 29.60 15.35
N GLY A 659 -16.71 30.14 15.88
CA GLY A 659 -17.09 31.53 15.67
C GLY A 659 -17.69 31.83 14.29
N PHE A 660 -18.14 30.83 13.52
CA PHE A 660 -18.87 31.11 12.29
C PHE A 660 -20.28 31.63 12.60
N VAL A 661 -20.76 32.58 11.80
CA VAL A 661 -22.14 33.10 11.83
C VAL A 661 -22.83 32.88 10.48
N PRO A 662 -24.18 32.94 10.38
CA PRO A 662 -24.90 32.69 9.13
C PRO A 662 -24.45 33.51 7.90
N SER A 663 -23.83 34.67 8.14
CA SER A 663 -23.29 35.58 7.12
C SER A 663 -21.77 35.49 6.95
N THR A 664 -21.13 34.43 7.45
CA THR A 664 -19.70 34.18 7.23
C THR A 664 -19.43 34.02 5.74
N VAL A 665 -18.37 34.68 5.25
CA VAL A 665 -17.86 34.49 3.89
C VAL A 665 -16.46 33.91 3.96
N VAL A 666 -16.20 32.81 3.26
CA VAL A 666 -14.85 32.29 3.06
C VAL A 666 -14.20 33.03 1.90
N LEU A 667 -12.93 33.40 2.06
CA LEU A 667 -12.11 34.01 1.04
C LEU A 667 -10.95 33.07 0.68
N VAL A 668 -10.80 32.79 -0.61
CA VAL A 668 -9.68 32.05 -1.19
C VAL A 668 -8.75 33.06 -1.85
N ASN A 669 -7.50 33.16 -1.38
CA ASN A 669 -6.54 34.18 -1.82
C ASN A 669 -7.12 35.60 -1.80
N ASN A 670 -7.82 35.94 -0.70
CA ASN A 670 -8.57 37.19 -0.49
C ASN A 670 -9.76 37.44 -1.44
N THR A 671 -10.18 36.45 -2.21
CA THR A 671 -11.37 36.55 -3.06
C THR A 671 -12.53 35.79 -2.41
N PRO A 672 -13.68 36.44 -2.14
CA PRO A 672 -14.83 35.76 -1.56
C PRO A 672 -15.37 34.71 -2.52
N VAL A 673 -15.65 33.52 -1.98
CA VAL A 673 -16.22 32.40 -2.74
C VAL A 673 -17.62 32.04 -2.22
N PRO A 674 -18.47 31.37 -3.03
CA PRO A 674 -19.76 30.88 -2.55
C PRO A 674 -19.57 30.07 -1.25
N THR A 675 -20.19 30.56 -0.17
CA THR A 675 -20.04 30.00 1.17
C THR A 675 -21.42 29.68 1.71
N THR A 676 -21.61 28.45 2.17
CA THR A 676 -22.81 27.97 2.83
C THR A 676 -22.52 27.76 4.31
N TYR A 677 -23.17 28.54 5.17
CA TYR A 677 -23.11 28.32 6.61
C TYR A 677 -23.89 27.05 6.99
N GLN A 678 -23.25 26.16 7.76
CA GLN A 678 -23.92 24.98 8.33
C GLN A 678 -24.19 25.19 9.82
N SER A 679 -23.16 25.56 10.59
CA SER A 679 -23.23 25.75 12.03
C SER A 679 -22.15 26.72 12.52
N ALA A 680 -22.18 27.06 13.81
CA ALA A 680 -21.15 27.92 14.42
C ALA A 680 -19.73 27.33 14.37
N THR A 681 -19.60 26.06 13.95
CA THR A 681 -18.34 25.32 13.84
C THR A 681 -18.07 24.74 12.44
N SER A 682 -18.97 24.98 11.46
CA SER A 682 -18.83 24.46 10.10
C SER A 682 -19.38 25.41 9.03
N VAL A 683 -18.57 25.65 8.00
CA VAL A 683 -18.99 26.31 6.75
C VAL A 683 -18.47 25.51 5.55
N VAL A 684 -19.22 25.50 4.45
CA VAL A 684 -18.79 24.88 3.18
C VAL A 684 -18.52 25.98 2.18
N ALA A 685 -17.38 25.95 1.50
CA ALA A 685 -17.02 26.92 0.49
C ALA A 685 -16.64 26.25 -0.83
N GLU A 686 -17.10 26.83 -1.95
CA GLU A 686 -16.73 26.38 -3.30
C GLU A 686 -15.37 26.96 -3.70
N VAL A 687 -14.34 26.11 -3.73
CA VAL A 687 -12.95 26.50 -3.99
C VAL A 687 -12.55 26.08 -5.40
N THR A 688 -12.29 27.04 -6.28
CA THR A 688 -11.80 26.78 -7.64
C THR A 688 -10.29 26.97 -7.75
N VAL A 689 -9.58 25.99 -8.32
CA VAL A 689 -8.12 25.96 -8.48
C VAL A 689 -7.75 25.81 -9.95
N SER A 690 -6.77 26.58 -10.45
CA SER A 690 -6.29 26.41 -11.83
C SER A 690 -5.46 25.13 -11.97
N PRO A 691 -5.46 24.43 -13.13
CA PRO A 691 -4.60 23.26 -13.35
C PRO A 691 -3.10 23.56 -13.25
N SER A 692 -2.73 24.83 -13.35
CA SER A 692 -1.34 25.32 -13.25
C SER A 692 -0.93 25.71 -11.83
N ASP A 693 -1.88 25.79 -10.89
CA ASP A 693 -1.58 26.25 -9.54
C ASP A 693 -0.90 25.11 -8.77
N THR A 694 0.09 25.46 -7.95
CA THR A 694 0.84 24.53 -7.10
C THR A 694 1.08 25.19 -5.74
N GLY A 695 1.37 24.39 -4.71
CA GLY A 695 1.62 24.91 -3.36
C GLY A 695 0.34 25.00 -2.55
N ASN A 696 0.05 26.16 -1.95
CA ASN A 696 -1.05 26.33 -1.00
C ASN A 696 -1.94 27.52 -1.36
N LEU A 697 -3.26 27.37 -1.18
CA LEU A 697 -4.23 28.45 -1.18
C LEU A 697 -4.28 29.09 0.22
N SER A 698 -4.37 30.41 0.26
CA SER A 698 -4.60 31.15 1.50
C SER A 698 -6.11 31.26 1.77
N ILE A 699 -6.61 30.57 2.78
CA ILE A 699 -8.02 30.58 3.17
C ILE A 699 -8.22 31.47 4.40
N THR A 700 -9.22 32.33 4.37
CA THR A 700 -9.68 33.08 5.55
C THR A 700 -11.20 33.05 5.63
N ALA A 701 -11.77 33.17 6.83
CA ALA A 701 -13.20 33.36 7.03
C ALA A 701 -13.44 34.78 7.55
N GLN A 702 -14.45 35.46 7.01
CA GLN A 702 -14.79 36.83 7.38
C GLN A 702 -16.22 36.93 7.91
N ASN A 703 -16.34 37.38 9.15
CA ASN A 703 -17.61 37.73 9.78
C ASN A 703 -17.88 39.24 9.67
N PRO A 704 -19.14 39.68 9.51
CA PRO A 704 -19.47 41.10 9.38
C PRO A 704 -19.41 41.86 10.72
N ALA A 705 -19.36 43.19 10.66
CA ALA A 705 -19.49 44.10 11.82
C ALA A 705 -20.95 44.18 12.34
N PRO A 706 -21.22 44.63 13.57
CA PRO A 706 -20.28 45.04 14.63
C PRO A 706 -19.57 43.86 15.31
N GLY A 707 -18.28 44.04 15.64
CA GLY A 707 -17.36 42.94 15.96
C GLY A 707 -16.85 42.27 14.69
N GLY A 708 -16.69 40.96 14.74
CA GLY A 708 -16.25 40.15 13.61
C GLY A 708 -14.85 40.52 13.12
N GLY A 709 -14.61 40.31 11.83
CA GLY A 709 -13.31 40.48 11.20
C GLY A 709 -12.91 39.27 10.36
N THR A 710 -11.75 39.40 9.71
CA THR A 710 -11.13 38.31 8.97
C THR A 710 -10.31 37.45 9.92
N SER A 711 -10.46 36.13 9.83
CA SER A 711 -9.66 35.16 10.58
C SER A 711 -8.18 35.24 10.22
N LEU A 712 -7.34 34.55 10.99
CA LEU A 712 -6.00 34.19 10.51
C LEU A 712 -6.10 33.28 9.28
N PHE A 713 -5.04 33.27 8.47
CA PHE A 713 -4.96 32.41 7.29
C PHE A 713 -4.82 30.93 7.68
N TYR A 714 -5.59 30.09 7.01
CA TYR A 714 -5.45 28.65 6.95
C TYR A 714 -4.87 28.28 5.57
N LEU A 715 -3.83 27.44 5.54
CA LEU A 715 -3.18 27.05 4.29
C LEU A 715 -3.80 25.73 3.80
N GLU A 716 -4.56 25.80 2.73
CA GLU A 716 -5.11 24.64 2.04
C GLU A 716 -4.12 24.19 0.97
N SER A 717 -3.63 22.95 1.01
CA SER A 717 -2.62 22.50 0.03
C SER A 717 -3.28 22.11 -1.29
N ILE A 718 -2.60 22.34 -2.41
CA ILE A 718 -3.06 21.96 -3.75
C ILE A 718 -2.46 20.60 -4.10
N SER A 719 -3.30 19.63 -4.46
CA SER A 719 -2.80 18.36 -5.03
C SER A 719 -2.47 18.56 -6.51
N ALA A 720 -1.27 18.14 -6.91
CA ALA A 720 -0.95 18.01 -8.33
C ALA A 720 -1.82 16.89 -8.92
N SER A 721 -2.46 17.13 -10.07
CA SER A 721 -3.26 16.10 -10.74
C SER A 721 -2.41 14.87 -11.03
N LEU A 722 -2.91 13.69 -10.65
CA LEU A 722 -2.23 12.42 -10.90
C LEU A 722 -2.11 12.21 -12.42
N GLY A 723 -0.94 11.74 -12.87
CA GLY A 723 -0.71 11.48 -14.29
C GLY A 723 -1.72 10.46 -14.84
N VAL A 724 -2.20 10.67 -16.07
CA VAL A 724 -3.19 9.81 -16.73
C VAL A 724 -2.77 8.33 -16.75
N ARG A 725 -1.46 8.08 -16.86
CA ARG A 725 -0.88 6.74 -16.78
C ARG A 725 -1.13 6.09 -15.43
N ALA A 726 -0.74 6.77 -14.35
CA ALA A 726 -0.90 6.27 -12.99
C ALA A 726 -2.38 6.01 -12.68
N ALA A 727 -3.28 6.91 -13.10
CA ALA A 727 -4.73 6.76 -12.95
C ALA A 727 -5.29 5.55 -13.73
N ALA A 728 -4.93 5.38 -15.00
CA ALA A 728 -5.37 4.23 -15.78
C ALA A 728 -4.84 2.90 -15.21
N ARG A 729 -3.59 2.90 -14.77
CA ARG A 729 -2.90 1.71 -14.24
C ARG A 729 -3.42 1.27 -12.88
N ILE A 730 -3.69 2.20 -11.96
CA ILE A 730 -4.33 1.83 -10.68
C ILE A 730 -5.73 1.26 -10.94
N LEU A 731 -6.50 1.84 -11.87
CA LEU A 731 -7.83 1.34 -12.20
C LEU A 731 -7.80 -0.06 -12.83
N ASP A 732 -6.83 -0.37 -13.68
CA ASP A 732 -6.67 -1.73 -14.22
C ASP A 732 -6.35 -2.76 -13.13
N GLN A 733 -5.63 -2.36 -12.07
CA GLN A 733 -5.32 -3.22 -10.92
C GLN A 733 -6.49 -3.35 -9.93
N THR A 734 -7.28 -2.28 -9.73
CA THR A 734 -8.32 -2.21 -8.69
C THR A 734 -9.73 -2.40 -9.22
N THR A 735 -9.93 -2.63 -10.53
CA THR A 735 -11.26 -2.78 -11.13
C THR A 735 -11.28 -3.90 -12.16
N PHE A 736 -12.44 -4.17 -12.75
CA PHE A 736 -12.55 -5.05 -13.93
C PHE A 736 -12.27 -4.32 -15.25
N GLY A 737 -11.68 -3.13 -15.18
CA GLY A 737 -11.18 -2.37 -16.30
C GLY A 737 -11.51 -0.87 -16.22
N PRO A 738 -10.56 -0.01 -16.63
CA PRO A 738 -10.72 1.43 -16.55
C PRO A 738 -11.80 1.94 -17.51
N THR A 739 -12.46 3.02 -17.11
CA THR A 739 -13.34 3.83 -17.97
C THR A 739 -12.81 5.26 -18.02
N SER A 740 -13.14 6.02 -19.06
CA SER A 740 -12.68 7.42 -19.16
C SER A 740 -13.18 8.29 -18.01
N ALA A 741 -14.37 8.00 -17.47
CA ALA A 741 -14.90 8.67 -16.29
C ALA A 741 -14.09 8.34 -15.03
N LEU A 742 -13.78 7.06 -14.81
CA LEU A 742 -12.96 6.65 -13.67
C LEU A 742 -11.53 7.18 -13.77
N ILE A 743 -10.92 7.17 -14.96
CA ILE A 743 -9.58 7.74 -15.14
C ILE A 743 -9.60 9.22 -14.73
N SER A 744 -10.58 9.98 -15.22
CA SER A 744 -10.73 11.39 -14.86
C SER A 744 -10.91 11.57 -13.35
N HIS A 745 -11.78 10.76 -12.73
CA HIS A 745 -12.03 10.76 -11.29
C HIS A 745 -10.74 10.51 -10.48
N VAL A 746 -9.99 9.46 -10.78
CA VAL A 746 -8.73 9.13 -10.08
C VAL A 746 -7.64 10.17 -10.35
N GLN A 747 -7.62 10.79 -11.54
CA GLN A 747 -6.72 11.92 -11.82
C GLN A 747 -7.00 13.14 -10.94
N GLN A 748 -8.27 13.32 -10.51
CA GLN A 748 -8.74 14.42 -9.68
C GLN A 748 -8.45 14.16 -8.19
N GLU A 749 -8.80 12.97 -7.68
CA GLU A 749 -8.72 12.69 -6.24
C GLU A 749 -7.39 12.04 -5.80
N GLY A 750 -6.69 11.36 -6.70
CA GLY A 750 -5.47 10.61 -6.41
C GLY A 750 -5.71 9.18 -5.91
N ILE A 751 -4.64 8.38 -5.85
CA ILE A 751 -4.72 6.94 -5.53
C ILE A 751 -5.27 6.68 -4.12
N ASP A 752 -4.79 7.42 -3.12
CA ASP A 752 -5.19 7.19 -1.73
C ASP A 752 -6.67 7.49 -1.48
N ALA A 753 -7.20 8.55 -2.12
CA ALA A 753 -8.62 8.90 -2.06
C ALA A 753 -9.47 7.87 -2.79
N TRP A 754 -9.07 7.44 -3.99
CA TRP A 754 -9.74 6.37 -4.74
C TRP A 754 -9.84 5.07 -3.94
N LEU A 755 -8.73 4.61 -3.35
CA LEU A 755 -8.73 3.41 -2.52
C LEU A 755 -9.64 3.59 -1.31
N SER A 756 -9.59 4.75 -0.64
CA SER A 756 -10.46 5.06 0.49
C SER A 756 -11.94 5.06 0.10
N GLU A 757 -12.31 5.66 -1.04
CA GLU A 757 -13.66 5.63 -1.57
C GLU A 757 -14.11 4.18 -1.80
N GLN A 758 -13.28 3.39 -2.46
CA GLN A 758 -13.59 2.00 -2.80
C GLN A 758 -13.70 1.09 -1.59
N PHE A 759 -12.87 1.26 -0.55
CA PHE A 759 -13.01 0.53 0.71
C PHE A 759 -14.34 0.83 1.42
N ASN A 760 -14.82 2.07 1.33
CA ASN A 760 -16.07 2.53 1.94
C ASN A 760 -17.30 2.29 1.05
N THR A 761 -17.12 1.91 -0.21
CA THR A 761 -18.25 1.67 -1.11
C THR A 761 -19.01 0.42 -0.67
N PRO A 762 -20.34 0.52 -0.47
CA PRO A 762 -21.18 -0.62 -0.10
C PRO A 762 -21.11 -1.73 -1.14
N GLN A 763 -21.17 -2.97 -0.67
CA GLN A 763 -21.16 -4.14 -1.54
C GLN A 763 -22.34 -4.15 -2.52
N THR A 764 -22.04 -4.44 -3.79
CA THR A 764 -23.05 -4.93 -4.75
C THR A 764 -23.33 -6.39 -4.46
N VAL A 765 -24.48 -6.67 -3.82
CA VAL A 765 -24.90 -8.02 -3.44
C VAL A 765 -25.55 -8.71 -4.64
N LEU A 766 -25.05 -9.88 -5.02
CA LEU A 766 -25.65 -10.72 -6.06
C LEU A 766 -27.00 -11.25 -5.57
N ALA A 767 -28.04 -11.19 -6.40
CA ALA A 767 -29.38 -11.63 -5.99
C ALA A 767 -29.40 -13.15 -5.71
N PRO A 768 -30.16 -13.62 -4.69
CA PRO A 768 -30.25 -15.04 -4.40
C PRO A 768 -30.72 -15.87 -5.60
N VAL A 769 -29.95 -16.90 -5.94
CA VAL A 769 -30.33 -17.89 -6.95
C VAL A 769 -30.94 -19.10 -6.26
N TYR A 770 -32.14 -19.49 -6.69
CA TYR A 770 -32.85 -20.66 -6.16
C TYR A 770 -32.86 -21.83 -7.15
N SER A 771 -33.14 -23.03 -6.65
CA SER A 771 -33.26 -24.24 -7.48
C SER A 771 -34.41 -24.14 -8.51
N THR A 772 -35.49 -23.42 -8.17
CA THR A 772 -36.52 -23.01 -9.12
C THR A 772 -36.19 -21.62 -9.65
N HIS A 773 -35.75 -21.55 -10.90
CA HIS A 773 -35.36 -20.31 -11.57
C HIS A 773 -36.29 -20.00 -12.77
N PRO A 774 -36.33 -18.73 -13.25
CA PRO A 774 -37.12 -18.36 -14.42
C PRO A 774 -36.73 -19.14 -15.68
N SER A 775 -37.66 -19.34 -16.61
CA SER A 775 -37.45 -20.17 -17.81
C SER A 775 -36.42 -19.63 -18.80
N TYR A 776 -36.07 -18.34 -18.72
CA TYR A 776 -34.98 -17.76 -19.51
C TYR A 776 -33.59 -18.10 -18.97
N CYS A 777 -33.49 -18.52 -17.71
CA CYS A 777 -32.27 -19.06 -17.11
C CYS A 777 -32.33 -20.58 -17.19
N SER A 778 -31.42 -21.20 -17.95
CA SER A 778 -31.49 -22.64 -18.23
C SER A 778 -31.01 -23.53 -17.08
N ALA A 779 -30.19 -23.00 -16.17
CA ALA A 779 -29.69 -23.66 -14.96
C ALA A 779 -29.21 -22.63 -13.93
N ALA A 780 -29.22 -22.98 -12.64
CA ALA A 780 -28.83 -22.09 -11.55
C ALA A 780 -27.39 -21.54 -11.68
N GLU A 781 -26.49 -22.29 -12.31
CA GLU A 781 -25.10 -21.89 -12.56
C GLU A 781 -25.06 -20.66 -13.49
N TYR A 782 -25.85 -20.67 -14.56
CA TYR A 782 -25.95 -19.54 -15.48
C TYR A 782 -26.61 -18.32 -14.85
N CYS A 783 -27.60 -18.54 -13.97
CA CYS A 783 -28.19 -17.46 -13.19
C CYS A 783 -27.13 -16.77 -12.33
N THR A 784 -26.29 -17.56 -11.65
CA THR A 784 -25.22 -17.06 -10.79
C THR A 784 -24.17 -16.29 -11.60
N GLU A 785 -23.76 -16.83 -12.75
CA GLU A 785 -22.83 -16.16 -13.66
C GLU A 785 -23.41 -14.83 -14.17
N SER A 786 -24.71 -14.78 -14.48
CA SER A 786 -25.38 -13.55 -14.88
C SER A 786 -25.32 -12.48 -13.79
N GLU A 787 -25.66 -12.83 -12.55
CA GLU A 787 -25.58 -11.92 -11.40
C GLU A 787 -24.16 -11.41 -11.19
N TRP A 788 -23.17 -12.29 -11.31
CA TRP A 788 -21.76 -11.94 -11.18
C TRP A 788 -21.28 -10.98 -12.28
N TYR A 789 -21.57 -11.27 -13.55
CA TYR A 789 -21.21 -10.37 -14.67
C TYR A 789 -21.86 -9.00 -14.51
N GLN A 790 -23.13 -8.95 -14.10
CA GLN A 790 -23.80 -7.69 -13.84
C GLN A 790 -23.07 -6.89 -12.75
N ALA A 791 -22.70 -7.53 -11.64
CA ALA A 791 -21.98 -6.88 -10.55
C ALA A 791 -20.62 -6.32 -11.01
N VAL A 792 -19.80 -7.12 -11.71
CA VAL A 792 -18.45 -6.68 -12.12
C VAL A 792 -18.46 -5.66 -13.26
N LEU A 793 -19.44 -5.72 -14.17
CA LEU A 793 -19.55 -4.77 -15.28
C LEU A 793 -20.24 -3.45 -14.89
N THR A 794 -21.12 -3.45 -13.87
CA THR A 794 -21.97 -2.28 -13.56
C THR A 794 -21.89 -1.77 -12.12
N GLY A 795 -21.38 -2.59 -11.19
CA GLY A 795 -21.28 -2.23 -9.77
C GLY A 795 -20.24 -1.13 -9.50
N ASN A 796 -20.49 -0.33 -8.47
CA ASN A 796 -19.61 0.78 -8.06
C ASN A 796 -18.46 0.31 -7.13
N ASP A 797 -18.61 -0.83 -6.48
CA ASP A 797 -17.66 -1.45 -5.54
C ASP A 797 -16.59 -2.28 -6.26
N GLN A 798 -16.00 -1.70 -7.31
CA GLN A 798 -15.10 -2.41 -8.22
C GLN A 798 -13.92 -3.08 -7.51
N LEU A 799 -13.30 -2.39 -6.53
CA LEU A 799 -12.19 -2.98 -5.76
C LEU A 799 -12.65 -4.19 -4.95
N ARG A 800 -13.82 -4.12 -4.33
CA ARG A 800 -14.37 -5.19 -3.51
C ARG A 800 -14.62 -6.44 -4.36
N GLN A 801 -15.24 -6.26 -5.52
CA GLN A 801 -15.48 -7.35 -6.45
C GLN A 801 -14.17 -7.92 -7.03
N ARG A 802 -13.19 -7.05 -7.31
CA ARG A 802 -11.87 -7.46 -7.83
C ARG A 802 -11.10 -8.30 -6.81
N VAL A 803 -11.14 -7.90 -5.54
CA VAL A 803 -10.56 -8.66 -4.43
C VAL A 803 -11.33 -9.95 -4.17
N ALA A 804 -12.67 -9.93 -4.19
CA ALA A 804 -13.48 -11.13 -4.04
C ALA A 804 -13.17 -12.17 -5.14
N PHE A 805 -12.95 -11.71 -6.37
CA PHE A 805 -12.53 -12.59 -7.47
C PHE A 805 -11.13 -13.18 -7.21
N ALA A 806 -10.15 -12.37 -6.82
CA ALA A 806 -8.82 -12.88 -6.43
C ALA A 806 -8.89 -13.87 -5.24
N LEU A 807 -9.77 -13.62 -4.26
CA LEU A 807 -10.03 -14.55 -3.16
C LEU A 807 -10.68 -15.84 -3.65
N SER A 808 -11.55 -15.81 -4.67
CA SER A 808 -12.13 -17.02 -5.26
C SER A 808 -11.13 -17.85 -6.07
N GLU A 809 -10.04 -17.23 -6.53
CA GLU A 809 -8.90 -17.92 -7.14
C GLU A 809 -7.98 -18.57 -6.12
N LEU A 810 -7.95 -18.04 -4.90
CA LEU A 810 -7.20 -18.59 -3.79
C LEU A 810 -8.03 -19.64 -3.02
N TYR A 811 -9.20 -19.27 -2.49
CA TYR A 811 -10.17 -20.16 -1.85
C TYR A 811 -11.14 -20.73 -2.87
N VAL A 812 -10.63 -21.68 -3.65
CA VAL A 812 -11.32 -22.23 -4.82
C VAL A 812 -12.53 -23.06 -4.42
N ILE A 813 -13.65 -22.83 -5.10
CA ILE A 813 -14.78 -23.76 -5.21
C ILE A 813 -15.12 -23.98 -6.69
N SER A 814 -15.99 -24.95 -6.99
CA SER A 814 -16.44 -25.19 -8.36
C SER A 814 -17.94 -25.43 -8.46
N ALA A 815 -18.56 -24.82 -9.48
CA ALA A 815 -19.96 -25.00 -9.85
C ALA A 815 -20.29 -26.40 -10.43
N PHE A 816 -19.30 -27.30 -10.54
CA PHE A 816 -19.55 -28.70 -10.93
C PHE A 816 -20.07 -29.56 -9.77
N PRO A 817 -19.35 -29.68 -8.63
CA PRO A 817 -19.88 -30.36 -7.44
C PRO A 817 -20.92 -29.54 -6.67
N ILE A 818 -20.89 -28.20 -6.78
CA ILE A 818 -21.79 -27.30 -6.06
C ILE A 818 -22.80 -26.72 -7.06
N THR A 819 -24.10 -26.87 -6.78
CA THR A 819 -25.13 -26.23 -7.60
C THR A 819 -24.99 -24.70 -7.57
N GLY A 820 -25.37 -23.98 -8.62
CA GLY A 820 -25.30 -22.51 -8.66
C GLY A 820 -25.96 -21.81 -7.47
N VAL A 821 -26.96 -22.44 -6.83
CA VAL A 821 -27.59 -22.00 -5.58
C VAL A 821 -26.58 -21.76 -4.46
N GLY A 822 -25.55 -22.59 -4.35
CA GLY A 822 -24.51 -22.48 -3.32
C GLY A 822 -23.35 -21.56 -3.69
N VAL A 823 -23.15 -21.30 -4.99
CA VAL A 823 -22.08 -20.44 -5.49
C VAL A 823 -22.38 -18.96 -5.21
N THR A 824 -23.63 -18.53 -5.38
CA THR A 824 -24.00 -17.11 -5.15
C THR A 824 -23.76 -16.64 -3.70
N PRO A 825 -24.21 -17.36 -2.64
CA PRO A 825 -23.90 -17.00 -1.26
C PRO A 825 -22.39 -16.97 -0.97
N TYR A 826 -21.62 -17.89 -1.55
CA TYR A 826 -20.17 -17.94 -1.37
C TYR A 826 -19.46 -16.70 -1.91
N ILE A 827 -19.83 -16.25 -3.11
CA ILE A 827 -19.24 -15.02 -3.71
C ILE A 827 -19.64 -13.79 -2.90
N ASN A 828 -20.90 -13.71 -2.46
CA ASN A 828 -21.36 -12.62 -1.61
C ASN A 828 -20.60 -12.57 -0.28
N MET A 829 -20.28 -13.73 0.31
CA MET A 829 -19.43 -13.84 1.50
C MET A 829 -18.01 -13.32 1.23
N LEU A 830 -17.36 -13.79 0.16
CA LEU A 830 -16.01 -13.30 -0.20
C LEU A 830 -15.98 -11.78 -0.46
N ALA A 831 -17.02 -11.21 -1.06
CA ALA A 831 -17.14 -9.77 -1.27
C ALA A 831 -17.41 -8.99 0.02
N ALA A 832 -18.20 -9.56 0.95
CA ALA A 832 -18.40 -8.98 2.28
C ALA A 832 -17.08 -8.95 3.06
N ASP A 833 -16.31 -10.04 2.98
CA ASP A 833 -15.06 -10.21 3.73
C ASP A 833 -13.81 -9.62 3.08
N ALA A 834 -13.90 -9.15 1.83
CA ALA A 834 -12.77 -8.65 1.05
C ALA A 834 -11.87 -7.66 1.81
N PHE A 835 -12.44 -6.90 2.77
CA PHE A 835 -11.75 -5.86 3.55
C PHE A 835 -11.69 -6.15 5.07
N THR A 836 -12.07 -7.35 5.52
CA THR A 836 -12.10 -7.72 6.94
C THR A 836 -10.73 -8.23 7.42
N ASN A 837 -10.70 -9.03 8.50
CA ASN A 837 -9.47 -9.68 8.95
C ASN A 837 -9.28 -11.01 8.24
N TRP A 838 -8.05 -11.38 7.89
CA TRP A 838 -7.76 -12.69 7.28
C TRP A 838 -8.25 -13.87 8.14
N HIS A 839 -8.21 -13.75 9.47
CA HIS A 839 -8.80 -14.76 10.36
C HIS A 839 -10.33 -14.92 10.17
N GLN A 840 -11.03 -13.82 9.92
CA GLN A 840 -12.46 -13.83 9.60
C GLN A 840 -12.70 -14.53 8.26
N ILE A 841 -11.95 -14.19 7.22
CA ILE A 841 -12.01 -14.86 5.91
C ILE A 841 -11.81 -16.37 6.06
N MET A 842 -10.76 -16.77 6.81
CA MET A 842 -10.49 -18.19 7.09
C MET A 842 -11.68 -18.87 7.77
N THR A 843 -12.32 -18.20 8.71
CA THR A 843 -13.48 -18.72 9.45
C THR A 843 -14.70 -18.89 8.57
N ASP A 844 -15.07 -17.85 7.83
CA ASP A 844 -16.30 -17.85 7.05
C ASP A 844 -16.19 -18.79 5.85
N VAL A 845 -15.01 -18.89 5.22
CA VAL A 845 -14.73 -19.92 4.21
C VAL A 845 -14.81 -21.32 4.80
N THR A 846 -14.21 -21.58 5.98
CA THR A 846 -14.25 -22.89 6.64
C THR A 846 -15.67 -23.35 6.92
N LEU A 847 -16.52 -22.43 7.37
CA LEU A 847 -17.90 -22.74 7.73
C LEU A 847 -18.88 -22.56 6.57
N SER A 848 -18.41 -22.25 5.36
CA SER A 848 -19.28 -22.16 4.20
C SER A 848 -19.72 -23.55 3.74
N PRO A 849 -21.03 -23.80 3.55
CA PRO A 849 -21.48 -25.07 2.98
C PRO A 849 -20.90 -25.36 1.59
N ALA A 850 -20.64 -24.33 0.78
CA ALA A 850 -20.05 -24.49 -0.55
C ALA A 850 -18.63 -25.07 -0.46
N MET A 851 -17.79 -24.53 0.42
CA MET A 851 -16.44 -25.04 0.67
C MET A 851 -16.49 -26.43 1.34
N GLY A 852 -17.41 -26.62 2.29
CA GLY A 852 -17.61 -27.90 2.97
C GLY A 852 -17.90 -29.05 2.02
N ILE A 853 -18.69 -28.81 0.96
CA ILE A 853 -18.94 -29.80 -0.10
C ILE A 853 -17.71 -29.96 -1.00
N TYR A 854 -17.03 -28.86 -1.35
CA TYR A 854 -15.94 -28.90 -2.33
C TYR A 854 -14.76 -29.76 -1.87
N LEU A 855 -14.50 -29.76 -0.56
CA LEU A 855 -13.35 -30.45 0.06
C LEU A 855 -13.78 -31.46 1.14
N ASP A 856 -15.02 -31.96 1.05
CA ASP A 856 -15.54 -33.05 1.87
C ASP A 856 -15.45 -32.84 3.40
N MET A 857 -15.46 -31.58 3.87
CA MET A 857 -15.61 -31.27 5.31
C MET A 857 -17.05 -31.43 5.77
N LEU A 858 -18.01 -31.11 4.90
CA LEU A 858 -19.43 -31.25 5.18
C LEU A 858 -19.75 -32.74 5.43
N ASP A 859 -20.43 -33.01 6.53
CA ASP A 859 -20.79 -34.34 7.01
C ASP A 859 -19.58 -35.25 7.35
N SER A 860 -18.37 -34.69 7.48
CA SER A 860 -17.21 -35.41 8.04
C SER A 860 -17.45 -35.73 9.52
N HIS A 861 -17.23 -36.99 9.91
CA HIS A 861 -17.54 -37.47 11.26
C HIS A 861 -16.30 -37.92 12.03
N SER A 862 -16.43 -37.98 13.36
CA SER A 862 -15.39 -38.50 14.25
C SER A 862 -15.03 -39.95 13.85
N PRO A 863 -13.74 -40.30 13.75
CA PRO A 863 -13.33 -41.62 13.28
C PRO A 863 -13.71 -42.72 14.28
N THR A 864 -14.28 -43.83 13.80
CA THR A 864 -14.56 -45.01 14.62
C THR A 864 -13.66 -46.21 14.27
N GLY A 865 -13.14 -46.90 15.29
CA GLY A 865 -12.31 -48.09 15.08
C GLY A 865 -11.00 -47.82 14.32
N THR A 866 -10.93 -48.18 13.05
CA THR A 866 -9.77 -47.98 12.16
C THR A 866 -10.01 -46.91 11.08
N GLU A 867 -11.15 -46.22 11.13
CA GLU A 867 -11.44 -45.09 10.25
C GLU A 867 -10.53 -43.90 10.60
N ILE A 868 -10.32 -43.02 9.63
CA ILE A 868 -9.69 -41.71 9.80
C ILE A 868 -10.70 -40.63 9.41
N ALA A 869 -10.57 -39.43 9.98
CA ALA A 869 -11.37 -38.28 9.56
C ALA A 869 -11.00 -37.86 8.12
N ASP A 870 -11.91 -37.22 7.39
CA ASP A 870 -11.60 -36.72 6.05
C ASP A 870 -10.55 -35.60 6.11
N GLU A 871 -9.44 -35.80 5.40
CA GLU A 871 -8.27 -34.92 5.43
C GLU A 871 -8.26 -33.86 4.33
N ASN A 872 -9.15 -33.95 3.33
CA ASN A 872 -9.09 -33.10 2.14
C ASN A 872 -9.13 -31.62 2.53
N TYR A 873 -10.14 -31.19 3.27
CA TYR A 873 -10.22 -29.80 3.74
C TYR A 873 -9.03 -29.39 4.59
N ALA A 874 -8.64 -30.21 5.59
CA ALA A 874 -7.53 -29.91 6.48
C ALA A 874 -6.21 -29.69 5.72
N ARG A 875 -5.96 -30.52 4.72
CA ARG A 875 -4.76 -30.47 3.88
C ARG A 875 -4.76 -29.24 2.99
N GLU A 876 -5.85 -28.99 2.26
CA GLU A 876 -5.93 -27.85 1.34
C GLU A 876 -6.00 -26.51 2.06
N PHE A 877 -6.67 -26.45 3.22
CA PHE A 877 -6.68 -25.30 4.11
C PHE A 877 -5.26 -24.83 4.48
N MET A 878 -4.36 -25.75 4.82
CA MET A 878 -2.98 -25.40 5.09
C MET A 878 -2.20 -25.15 3.79
N GLN A 879 -2.25 -26.08 2.84
CA GLN A 879 -1.26 -26.13 1.76
C GLN A 879 -1.57 -25.23 0.57
N LEU A 880 -2.84 -25.03 0.22
CA LEU A 880 -3.22 -24.21 -0.94
C LEU A 880 -3.65 -22.82 -0.52
N PHE A 881 -4.34 -22.69 0.60
CA PHE A 881 -5.03 -21.45 0.92
C PHE A 881 -4.26 -20.52 1.84
N ASN A 882 -3.51 -21.08 2.81
CA ASN A 882 -2.97 -20.24 3.89
C ASN A 882 -1.45 -20.24 4.03
N MET A 883 -0.75 -21.36 3.85
CA MET A 883 0.68 -21.41 4.21
C MET A 883 1.60 -22.19 3.28
N GLY A 884 1.10 -23.02 2.36
CA GLY A 884 1.98 -23.80 1.49
C GLY A 884 2.60 -25.02 2.16
N ILE A 885 3.29 -25.83 1.36
CA ILE A 885 3.89 -27.11 1.79
C ILE A 885 5.29 -26.97 2.40
N TYR A 886 5.96 -25.83 2.21
CA TYR A 886 7.32 -25.57 2.69
C TYR A 886 7.41 -24.27 3.46
N LEU A 887 8.28 -24.22 4.47
CA LEU A 887 8.57 -22.99 5.21
C LEU A 887 9.17 -21.92 4.29
N LEU A 888 8.74 -20.68 4.52
CA LEU A 888 9.08 -19.48 3.77
C LEU A 888 9.81 -18.50 4.66
N ASN A 889 10.76 -17.78 4.08
CA ASN A 889 11.25 -16.53 4.63
C ASN A 889 10.19 -15.43 4.43
N GLN A 890 10.34 -14.32 5.15
CA GLN A 890 9.43 -13.16 5.03
C GLN A 890 9.33 -12.61 3.60
N ASP A 891 10.35 -12.84 2.79
CA ASP A 891 10.44 -12.41 1.39
C ASP A 891 9.84 -13.42 0.39
N GLY A 892 9.21 -14.49 0.89
CA GLY A 892 8.57 -15.54 0.09
C GLY A 892 9.54 -16.59 -0.48
N SER A 893 10.84 -16.50 -0.22
CA SER A 893 11.81 -17.54 -0.58
C SER A 893 11.73 -18.75 0.35
N LEU A 894 12.13 -19.94 -0.12
CA LEU A 894 12.09 -21.17 0.67
C LEU A 894 13.14 -21.15 1.79
N GLN A 895 12.77 -21.60 2.99
CA GLN A 895 13.74 -21.98 4.02
C GLN A 895 14.32 -23.36 3.70
N LEU A 896 15.65 -23.46 3.75
CA LEU A 896 16.38 -24.68 3.40
C LEU A 896 17.07 -25.27 4.64
N ASP A 897 17.10 -26.60 4.72
CA ASP A 897 17.85 -27.33 5.74
C ASP A 897 19.37 -27.24 5.50
N GLY A 898 20.16 -27.84 6.40
CA GLY A 898 21.63 -27.87 6.28
C GLY A 898 22.17 -28.61 5.04
N ASN A 899 21.31 -29.31 4.29
CA ASN A 899 21.63 -30.00 3.04
C ASN A 899 21.11 -29.25 1.80
N GLY A 900 20.45 -28.10 1.97
CA GLY A 900 19.88 -27.31 0.89
C GLY A 900 18.49 -27.76 0.41
N ASN A 901 17.80 -28.65 1.15
CA ASN A 901 16.44 -29.07 0.80
C ASN A 901 15.39 -28.15 1.45
N PRO A 902 14.25 -27.86 0.79
CA PRO A 902 13.16 -27.12 1.40
C PRO A 902 12.62 -27.81 2.66
N ILE A 903 12.39 -27.03 3.73
CA ILE A 903 11.87 -27.55 5.00
C ILE A 903 10.34 -27.66 4.91
N PRO A 904 9.73 -28.85 5.13
CA PRO A 904 8.28 -28.99 5.17
C PRO A 904 7.61 -28.11 6.22
N ALA A 905 6.46 -27.53 5.90
CA ALA A 905 5.72 -26.66 6.84
C ALA A 905 4.95 -27.45 7.91
N TYR A 906 4.58 -28.69 7.62
CA TYR A 906 3.81 -29.58 8.50
C TYR A 906 4.08 -31.05 8.15
N THR A 907 3.54 -31.94 8.98
CA THR A 907 3.62 -33.40 8.85
C THR A 907 2.25 -34.02 8.62
N GLU A 908 2.21 -35.27 8.16
CA GLU A 908 0.95 -36.00 7.97
C GLU A 908 0.14 -36.15 9.26
N ALA A 909 0.80 -36.41 10.39
CA ALA A 909 0.14 -36.50 11.69
C ALA A 909 -0.56 -35.18 12.11
N GLN A 910 -0.06 -34.04 11.63
CA GLN A 910 -0.71 -32.75 11.84
C GLN A 910 -1.92 -32.61 10.91
N VAL A 911 -1.85 -33.06 9.66
CA VAL A 911 -3.02 -33.11 8.76
C VAL A 911 -4.14 -33.92 9.40
N GLU A 912 -3.86 -35.13 9.87
CA GLU A 912 -4.82 -35.97 10.61
C GLU A 912 -5.39 -35.26 11.85
N ALA A 913 -4.58 -34.48 12.58
CA ALA A 913 -5.02 -33.75 13.75
C ALA A 913 -5.96 -32.57 13.40
N PHE A 914 -5.68 -31.84 12.32
CA PHE A 914 -6.59 -30.83 11.79
C PHE A 914 -7.88 -31.45 11.24
N ALA A 915 -7.79 -32.57 10.53
CA ALA A 915 -8.95 -33.30 10.03
C ALA A 915 -9.92 -33.65 11.17
N ARG A 916 -9.40 -34.15 12.29
CA ARG A 916 -10.22 -34.40 13.48
C ARG A 916 -10.84 -33.12 14.06
N ALA A 917 -10.12 -32.00 14.06
CA ALA A 917 -10.64 -30.71 14.54
C ALA A 917 -11.80 -30.19 13.67
N PHE A 918 -11.84 -30.56 12.39
CA PHE A 918 -12.89 -30.17 11.43
C PHE A 918 -14.04 -31.18 11.30
N THR A 919 -14.15 -32.19 12.18
CA THR A 919 -15.27 -33.15 12.18
C THR A 919 -16.55 -32.56 12.81
N GLY A 920 -17.71 -33.10 12.43
CA GLY A 920 -19.00 -32.82 13.06
C GLY A 920 -19.81 -31.68 12.43
N TRP A 921 -19.50 -31.24 11.21
CA TRP A 921 -20.18 -30.07 10.60
C TRP A 921 -21.16 -30.46 9.51
N THR A 922 -22.36 -29.86 9.52
CA THR A 922 -23.40 -30.12 8.51
C THR A 922 -24.21 -28.86 8.20
N TYR A 923 -25.19 -28.97 7.29
CA TYR A 923 -26.11 -27.87 7.00
C TYR A 923 -26.95 -27.47 8.21
N ALA A 924 -27.15 -26.17 8.38
CA ALA A 924 -28.15 -25.66 9.32
C ALA A 924 -29.58 -25.94 8.82
N ASN A 925 -30.51 -26.12 9.75
CA ASN A 925 -31.94 -26.11 9.46
C ASN A 925 -32.35 -24.75 8.84
N ALA A 926 -33.55 -24.68 8.25
CA ALA A 926 -34.04 -23.47 7.59
C ALA A 926 -34.14 -22.24 8.52
N ASP A 927 -34.24 -22.45 9.84
CA ASP A 927 -34.25 -21.41 10.86
C ASP A 927 -32.85 -21.11 11.46
N GLY A 928 -31.80 -21.73 10.93
CA GLY A 928 -30.42 -21.60 11.39
C GLY A 928 -30.05 -22.53 12.56
N SER A 929 -30.97 -23.39 13.03
CA SER A 929 -30.69 -24.32 14.14
C SER A 929 -29.92 -25.57 13.71
N THR A 930 -29.29 -26.25 14.67
CA THR A 930 -28.56 -27.51 14.46
C THR A 930 -29.50 -28.71 14.24
N PRO A 931 -29.28 -29.56 13.22
CA PRO A 931 -30.02 -30.81 13.04
C PRO A 931 -29.61 -31.89 14.07
N SER A 932 -30.40 -32.96 14.19
CA SER A 932 -30.17 -34.03 15.18
C SER A 932 -29.13 -35.10 14.77
N SER A 933 -28.65 -35.06 13.54
CA SER A 933 -27.62 -35.95 12.99
C SER A 933 -26.91 -35.26 11.84
N LEU A 934 -25.73 -35.76 11.47
CA LEU A 934 -25.17 -35.49 10.15
C LEU A 934 -26.16 -35.93 9.05
N ILE A 935 -26.03 -35.35 7.85
CA ILE A 935 -26.99 -35.46 6.72
C ILE A 935 -28.22 -34.53 6.89
N GLY A 936 -27.97 -33.23 6.97
CA GLY A 936 -28.99 -32.18 6.93
C GLY A 936 -29.62 -31.97 5.54
N VAL A 937 -30.73 -31.22 5.47
CA VAL A 937 -31.29 -30.75 4.20
C VAL A 937 -30.39 -29.61 3.66
N PRO A 938 -29.99 -29.61 2.37
CA PRO A 938 -29.12 -28.56 1.83
C PRO A 938 -29.64 -27.15 2.10
N ASN A 939 -28.81 -26.32 2.76
CA ASN A 939 -29.08 -24.93 3.07
C ASN A 939 -27.79 -24.12 2.92
N TYR A 940 -27.66 -23.43 1.78
CA TYR A 940 -26.46 -22.65 1.44
C TYR A 940 -26.45 -21.23 2.00
N PHE A 941 -27.54 -20.78 2.63
CA PHE A 941 -27.73 -19.40 3.07
C PHE A 941 -27.39 -19.19 4.57
N HIS A 942 -26.89 -20.22 5.23
CA HIS A 942 -26.39 -20.18 6.61
C HIS A 942 -25.02 -20.87 6.65
N PRO A 943 -24.12 -20.45 7.56
CA PRO A 943 -22.92 -21.22 7.87
C PRO A 943 -23.29 -22.65 8.29
N MET A 944 -22.39 -23.59 8.07
CA MET A 944 -22.48 -24.94 8.63
C MET A 944 -22.55 -24.86 10.17
N VAL A 945 -23.25 -25.82 10.76
CA VAL A 945 -23.45 -25.91 12.22
C VAL A 945 -22.92 -27.25 12.71
N ALA A 946 -22.43 -27.27 13.95
CA ALA A 946 -21.85 -28.47 14.52
C ALA A 946 -22.90 -29.42 15.12
N VAL A 947 -22.77 -30.70 14.82
CA VAL A 947 -23.42 -31.82 15.48
C VAL A 947 -22.39 -32.46 16.41
N GLU A 948 -22.39 -32.01 17.67
CA GLU A 948 -21.41 -32.41 18.69
C GLU A 948 -21.27 -33.93 18.89
N ALA A 949 -22.33 -34.70 18.65
CA ALA A 949 -22.30 -36.15 18.77
C ALA A 949 -21.35 -36.83 17.76
N ASP A 950 -21.04 -36.14 16.66
CA ASP A 950 -20.21 -36.62 15.56
C ASP A 950 -18.85 -35.90 15.50
N HIS A 951 -18.50 -35.07 16.49
CA HIS A 951 -17.19 -34.42 16.60
C HIS A 951 -16.18 -35.26 17.40
N ASP A 952 -14.94 -35.36 16.92
CA ASP A 952 -13.87 -36.02 17.67
C ASP A 952 -13.47 -35.16 18.87
N THR A 953 -13.68 -35.63 20.09
CA THR A 953 -13.32 -34.87 21.31
C THR A 953 -11.95 -35.27 21.88
N ASN A 954 -11.16 -36.07 21.16
CA ASN A 954 -9.84 -36.50 21.62
C ASN A 954 -8.82 -35.36 21.50
N PRO A 955 -7.72 -35.37 22.27
CA PRO A 955 -6.70 -34.33 22.15
C PRO A 955 -6.02 -34.36 20.77
N LYS A 956 -5.70 -33.19 20.23
CA LYS A 956 -5.14 -33.00 18.87
C LYS A 956 -3.87 -32.20 18.95
N THR A 957 -2.79 -32.62 18.28
CA THR A 957 -1.53 -31.88 18.26
C THR A 957 -1.36 -31.21 16.91
N LEU A 958 -1.50 -29.89 16.86
CA LEU A 958 -1.53 -29.08 15.63
C LEU A 958 -0.13 -28.58 15.24
N LEU A 959 -0.02 -27.37 14.66
CA LEU A 959 1.26 -26.74 14.30
C LEU A 959 1.92 -26.10 15.52
N ASN A 960 3.24 -25.93 15.44
CA ASN A 960 3.97 -25.05 16.35
C ASN A 960 4.15 -23.70 15.66
N ASP A 961 3.47 -22.69 16.16
CA ASP A 961 3.48 -21.33 15.64
C ASP A 961 4.69 -20.48 16.12
N THR A 962 5.45 -20.98 17.10
CA THR A 962 6.65 -20.29 17.66
C THR A 962 7.98 -20.88 17.20
N ASP A 963 8.03 -22.19 16.96
CA ASP A 963 9.16 -22.90 16.35
C ASP A 963 8.64 -23.96 15.37
N PRO A 964 8.37 -23.56 14.11
CA PRO A 964 7.82 -24.44 13.10
C PRO A 964 8.79 -25.57 12.69
N THR A 965 10.06 -25.50 13.06
CA THR A 965 11.06 -26.55 12.77
C THR A 965 11.03 -27.69 13.78
N SER A 966 10.44 -27.47 14.96
CA SER A 966 10.42 -28.46 16.05
C SER A 966 9.41 -29.60 15.83
N TYR A 967 8.39 -29.37 14.98
CA TYR A 967 7.20 -30.22 14.82
C TYR A 967 6.50 -30.61 16.14
N LYS A 968 6.81 -29.93 17.26
CA LYS A 968 6.16 -30.12 18.56
C LYS A 968 5.00 -29.15 18.66
N GLY A 969 3.86 -29.54 18.10
CA GLY A 969 2.68 -28.72 17.95
C GLY A 969 2.01 -28.28 19.25
N THR A 970 1.14 -27.27 19.13
CA THR A 970 0.19 -26.90 20.18
C THR A 970 -0.86 -28.00 20.32
N THR A 971 -1.07 -28.49 21.55
CA THR A 971 -2.07 -29.53 21.82
C THR A 971 -3.41 -28.90 22.20
N LEU A 972 -4.44 -29.16 21.40
CA LEU A 972 -5.83 -28.93 21.78
C LEU A 972 -6.24 -29.95 22.85
N PRO A 973 -6.82 -29.51 23.99
CA PRO A 973 -7.20 -30.40 25.07
C PRO A 973 -8.33 -31.36 24.67
N SER A 974 -8.50 -32.44 25.43
CA SER A 974 -9.65 -33.33 25.26
C SER A 974 -10.96 -32.66 25.73
N GLY A 975 -12.08 -32.97 25.07
CA GLY A 975 -13.42 -32.57 25.50
C GLY A 975 -13.85 -31.17 25.06
N GLN A 976 -13.16 -30.56 24.08
CA GLN A 976 -13.62 -29.34 23.42
C GLN A 976 -14.85 -29.62 22.56
N THR A 977 -15.67 -28.59 22.32
CA THR A 977 -16.75 -28.64 21.32
C THR A 977 -16.18 -28.46 19.90
N ALA A 978 -16.96 -28.79 18.88
CA ALA A 978 -16.53 -28.62 17.51
C ALA A 978 -16.21 -27.17 17.15
N GLU A 979 -17.01 -26.21 17.63
CA GLU A 979 -16.73 -24.79 17.42
C GLU A 979 -15.39 -24.36 18.04
N GLN A 980 -15.07 -24.85 19.24
CA GLN A 980 -13.82 -24.53 19.92
C GLN A 980 -12.62 -25.07 19.13
N ASP A 981 -12.68 -26.34 18.71
CA ASP A 981 -11.59 -26.96 17.97
C ASP A 981 -11.38 -26.35 16.59
N VAL A 982 -12.44 -25.99 15.86
CA VAL A 982 -12.33 -25.27 14.58
C VAL A 982 -11.71 -23.89 14.77
N GLN A 983 -12.15 -23.13 15.76
CA GLN A 983 -11.60 -21.80 16.03
C GLN A 983 -10.13 -21.85 16.48
N ASP A 984 -9.77 -22.81 17.33
CA ASP A 984 -8.39 -23.01 17.76
C ASP A 984 -7.51 -23.47 16.60
N ALA A 985 -8.01 -24.35 15.72
CA ALA A 985 -7.31 -24.80 14.52
C ALA A 985 -7.05 -23.65 13.54
N ILE A 986 -8.09 -22.85 13.23
CA ILE A 986 -7.97 -21.66 12.38
C ILE A 986 -6.97 -20.68 12.99
N THR A 987 -7.06 -20.43 14.30
CA THR A 987 -6.16 -19.52 15.01
C THR A 987 -4.71 -20.00 14.99
N ASN A 988 -4.49 -21.31 15.12
CA ASN A 988 -3.16 -21.91 15.06
C ASN A 988 -2.52 -21.75 13.67
N VAL A 989 -3.28 -21.99 12.59
CA VAL A 989 -2.80 -21.74 11.21
C VAL A 989 -2.60 -20.25 11.00
N PHE A 990 -3.56 -19.41 11.41
CA PHE A 990 -3.49 -17.97 11.26
C PHE A 990 -2.18 -17.46 11.86
N ASN A 991 -1.84 -17.80 13.10
CA ASN A 991 -0.63 -17.32 13.79
C ASN A 991 0.69 -17.85 13.23
N HIS A 992 0.66 -18.86 12.37
CA HIS A 992 1.87 -19.46 11.84
C HIS A 992 2.67 -18.47 10.96
N PRO A 993 4.03 -18.45 11.04
CA PRO A 993 4.87 -17.47 10.36
C PRO A 993 4.88 -17.58 8.83
N ASN A 994 4.40 -18.68 8.24
CA ASN A 994 4.25 -18.79 6.78
C ASN A 994 3.08 -17.99 6.20
N VAL A 995 2.03 -17.73 6.98
CA VAL A 995 0.81 -17.11 6.43
C VAL A 995 1.09 -15.74 5.82
N PRO A 996 1.81 -14.81 6.49
CA PRO A 996 2.06 -13.50 5.92
C PRO A 996 2.76 -13.51 4.54
N PRO A 997 3.93 -14.17 4.34
CA PRO A 997 4.58 -14.20 3.02
C PRO A 997 3.80 -15.01 1.98
N PHE A 998 3.11 -16.08 2.38
CA PHE A 998 2.31 -16.91 1.45
C PHE A 998 1.13 -16.11 0.88
N VAL A 999 0.29 -15.56 1.75
CA VAL A 999 -0.91 -14.81 1.36
C VAL A 999 -0.53 -13.54 0.59
N SER A 1000 0.49 -12.82 1.05
CA SER A 1000 0.96 -11.61 0.36
C SER A 1000 1.39 -11.91 -1.07
N LYS A 1001 2.16 -12.98 -1.29
CA LYS A 1001 2.61 -13.38 -2.63
C LYS A 1001 1.42 -13.70 -3.54
N GLN A 1002 0.46 -14.50 -3.08
CA GLN A 1002 -0.70 -14.89 -3.89
C GLN A 1002 -1.53 -13.66 -4.28
N LEU A 1003 -1.86 -12.80 -3.31
CA LEU A 1003 -2.66 -11.60 -3.58
C LEU A 1003 -1.96 -10.65 -4.57
N ILE A 1004 -0.65 -10.46 -4.45
CA ILE A 1004 0.10 -9.65 -5.41
C ILE A 1004 0.05 -10.26 -6.82
N GLN A 1005 0.17 -11.59 -6.93
CA GLN A 1005 0.07 -12.30 -8.22
C GLN A 1005 -1.30 -12.13 -8.87
N HIS A 1006 -2.39 -12.27 -8.09
CA HIS A 1006 -3.74 -12.12 -8.62
C HIS A 1006 -4.11 -10.67 -8.94
N LEU A 1007 -3.57 -9.69 -8.21
CA LEU A 1007 -3.99 -8.27 -8.33
C LEU A 1007 -3.07 -7.39 -9.16
N VAL A 1008 -1.74 -7.61 -9.13
CA VAL A 1008 -0.76 -6.63 -9.63
C VAL A 1008 0.23 -7.23 -10.63
N THR A 1009 1.02 -8.23 -10.24
CA THR A 1009 2.12 -8.75 -11.07
C THR A 1009 2.40 -10.21 -10.81
N SER A 1010 2.67 -10.99 -11.85
CA SER A 1010 2.92 -12.43 -11.72
C SER A 1010 4.22 -12.74 -10.97
N MET A 1011 5.17 -11.80 -10.94
CA MET A 1011 6.54 -12.03 -10.50
C MET A 1011 7.02 -10.97 -9.49
N PRO A 1012 6.36 -10.84 -8.33
CA PRO A 1012 6.73 -9.85 -7.34
C PRO A 1012 8.14 -10.09 -6.79
N SER A 1013 8.90 -9.02 -6.59
CA SER A 1013 10.22 -9.14 -5.99
C SER A 1013 10.13 -9.63 -4.53
N PRO A 1014 11.19 -10.28 -4.01
CA PRO A 1014 11.25 -10.65 -2.59
C PRO A 1014 11.05 -9.44 -1.65
N GLY A 1015 11.51 -8.25 -2.07
CA GLY A 1015 11.33 -7.00 -1.33
C GLY A 1015 9.87 -6.58 -1.23
N TYR A 1016 9.12 -6.71 -2.32
CA TYR A 1016 7.68 -6.39 -2.35
C TYR A 1016 6.89 -7.35 -1.46
N ILE A 1017 7.13 -8.66 -1.58
CA ILE A 1017 6.52 -9.67 -0.70
C ILE A 1017 6.82 -9.36 0.77
N SER A 1018 8.07 -9.05 1.10
CA SER A 1018 8.49 -8.77 2.48
C SER A 1018 7.80 -7.55 3.09
N ARG A 1019 7.63 -6.46 2.32
CA ARG A 1019 6.93 -5.26 2.80
C ARG A 1019 5.46 -5.53 3.09
N VAL A 1020 4.76 -6.18 2.17
CA VAL A 1020 3.34 -6.52 2.35
C VAL A 1020 3.16 -7.55 3.47
N ALA A 1021 4.01 -8.57 3.55
CA ALA A 1021 3.98 -9.56 4.63
C ALA A 1021 4.24 -8.93 6.01
N SER A 1022 5.03 -7.85 6.07
CA SER A 1022 5.24 -7.10 7.30
C SER A 1022 3.97 -6.36 7.74
N VAL A 1023 3.25 -5.75 6.80
CA VAL A 1023 1.94 -5.12 7.06
C VAL A 1023 0.90 -6.16 7.46
N PHE A 1024 0.88 -7.32 6.81
CA PHE A 1024 0.03 -8.43 7.23
C PHE A 1024 0.34 -8.86 8.67
N THR A 1025 1.62 -8.92 9.04
CA THR A 1025 2.04 -9.28 10.40
C THR A 1025 1.58 -8.24 11.43
N ASN A 1026 1.66 -6.95 11.08
CA ASN A 1026 1.24 -5.83 11.90
C ASN A 1026 0.98 -4.60 11.01
N ASP A 1027 -0.26 -4.12 11.00
CA ASP A 1027 -0.70 -2.96 10.21
C ASP A 1027 -0.21 -1.59 10.72
N GLY A 1028 0.67 -1.57 11.73
CA GLY A 1028 1.14 -0.36 12.41
C GLY A 1028 0.35 -0.04 13.68
N ASN A 1029 -0.81 -0.66 13.89
CA ASN A 1029 -1.63 -0.53 15.10
C ASN A 1029 -1.62 -1.80 15.97
N GLY A 1030 -0.79 -2.78 15.61
CA GLY A 1030 -0.73 -4.08 16.30
C GLY A 1030 -1.78 -5.08 15.81
N VAL A 1031 -2.48 -4.81 14.70
CA VAL A 1031 -3.48 -5.73 14.15
C VAL A 1031 -2.83 -6.59 13.05
N ARG A 1032 -2.88 -7.91 13.24
CA ARG A 1032 -2.41 -8.88 12.25
C ARG A 1032 -3.54 -9.24 11.29
N GLY A 1033 -3.25 -9.38 10.00
CA GLY A 1033 -4.19 -9.83 8.98
C GLY A 1033 -5.25 -8.80 8.57
N ASN A 1034 -5.06 -7.51 8.83
CA ASN A 1034 -5.98 -6.46 8.40
C ASN A 1034 -5.96 -6.31 6.87
N MET A 1035 -6.99 -6.78 6.17
CA MET A 1035 -6.98 -6.82 4.70
C MET A 1035 -7.05 -5.44 4.06
N THR A 1036 -7.70 -4.47 4.69
CA THR A 1036 -7.69 -3.08 4.18
C THR A 1036 -6.24 -2.55 4.14
N ALA A 1037 -5.46 -2.77 5.21
CA ALA A 1037 -4.07 -2.35 5.27
C ALA A 1037 -3.17 -3.13 4.30
N VAL A 1038 -3.37 -4.45 4.18
CA VAL A 1038 -2.62 -5.31 3.26
C VAL A 1038 -2.86 -4.92 1.81
N LEU A 1039 -4.11 -4.74 1.40
CA LEU A 1039 -4.48 -4.32 0.04
C LEU A 1039 -3.95 -2.92 -0.27
N ASN A 1040 -4.06 -1.98 0.67
CA ASN A 1040 -3.47 -0.66 0.51
C ASN A 1040 -1.94 -0.75 0.29
N ALA A 1041 -1.25 -1.59 1.07
CA ALA A 1041 0.19 -1.81 0.92
C ALA A 1041 0.54 -2.46 -0.43
N ILE A 1042 -0.30 -3.36 -0.96
CA ILE A 1042 -0.14 -3.94 -2.30
C ILE A 1042 -0.23 -2.83 -3.36
N PHE A 1043 -1.32 -2.09 -3.41
CA PHE A 1043 -1.55 -1.15 -4.52
C PHE A 1043 -0.64 0.08 -4.49
N THR A 1044 -0.17 0.49 -3.31
CA THR A 1044 0.70 1.67 -3.13
C THR A 1044 2.19 1.33 -3.08
N ASP A 1045 2.56 0.05 -3.18
CA ASP A 1045 3.97 -0.35 -3.14
C ASP A 1045 4.78 0.30 -4.29
N PRO A 1046 6.03 0.73 -4.04
CA PRO A 1046 6.88 1.30 -5.08
C PRO A 1046 7.03 0.44 -6.33
N GLU A 1047 7.01 -0.90 -6.21
CA GLU A 1047 7.07 -1.80 -7.36
C GLU A 1047 5.72 -1.84 -8.12
N ALA A 1048 4.61 -1.87 -7.39
CA ALA A 1048 3.27 -1.77 -7.98
C ALA A 1048 3.06 -0.44 -8.71
N ARG A 1049 3.73 0.64 -8.28
CA ARG A 1049 3.67 1.99 -8.85
C ARG A 1049 4.83 2.32 -9.80
N ALA A 1050 5.80 1.42 -10.02
CA ALA A 1050 7.01 1.71 -10.80
C ALA A 1050 6.69 2.20 -12.23
N GLY A 1051 5.71 1.58 -12.88
CA GLY A 1051 5.24 1.96 -14.22
C GLY A 1051 4.50 3.30 -14.30
N ASP A 1052 4.12 3.90 -13.18
CA ASP A 1052 3.33 5.15 -13.16
C ASP A 1052 4.07 6.34 -13.78
N THR A 1053 5.41 6.31 -13.74
CA THR A 1053 6.28 7.34 -14.32
C THR A 1053 7.36 6.79 -15.26
N ASP A 1054 7.74 5.51 -15.12
CA ASP A 1054 8.76 4.87 -15.94
C ASP A 1054 8.15 3.78 -16.84
N ALA A 1055 8.04 4.10 -18.13
CA ALA A 1055 7.57 3.19 -19.17
C ALA A 1055 8.43 1.92 -19.36
N SER A 1056 9.65 1.92 -18.83
CA SER A 1056 10.58 0.80 -18.95
C SER A 1056 10.55 -0.14 -17.75
N ALA A 1057 9.70 0.12 -16.75
CA ALA A 1057 9.54 -0.75 -15.60
C ALA A 1057 9.06 -2.15 -16.02
N ASP A 1058 9.85 -3.17 -15.73
CA ASP A 1058 9.57 -4.57 -16.06
C ASP A 1058 8.69 -5.22 -14.98
N VAL A 1059 7.50 -4.65 -14.79
CA VAL A 1059 6.48 -5.12 -13.84
C VAL A 1059 5.19 -5.41 -14.61
N GLY A 1060 4.41 -6.39 -14.16
CA GLY A 1060 3.17 -6.75 -14.85
C GLY A 1060 2.72 -8.20 -14.75
N LYS A 1061 1.60 -8.51 -15.40
CA LYS A 1061 1.08 -9.88 -15.57
C LYS A 1061 0.32 -10.04 -16.89
N LEU A 1062 0.12 -11.28 -17.33
CA LEU A 1062 -0.80 -11.54 -18.44
C LEU A 1062 -2.24 -11.31 -17.93
N ARG A 1063 -3.03 -10.51 -18.66
CA ARG A 1063 -4.47 -10.38 -18.39
C ARG A 1063 -5.15 -11.69 -18.80
N GLU A 1064 -5.73 -12.39 -17.83
CA GLU A 1064 -6.53 -13.59 -18.07
C GLU A 1064 -7.81 -13.26 -18.86
N PRO A 1065 -8.34 -14.22 -19.64
CA PRO A 1065 -9.51 -14.03 -20.51
C PRO A 1065 -10.69 -13.26 -19.90
N ILE A 1066 -11.08 -13.52 -18.65
CA ILE A 1066 -12.16 -12.83 -17.94
C ILE A 1066 -11.84 -11.35 -17.77
N LEU A 1067 -10.65 -11.01 -17.26
CA LEU A 1067 -10.23 -9.63 -17.06
C LEU A 1067 -10.04 -8.91 -18.39
N TRP A 1068 -9.53 -9.60 -19.41
CA TRP A 1068 -9.43 -9.05 -20.77
C TRP A 1068 -10.83 -8.67 -21.29
N LEU A 1069 -11.81 -9.57 -21.19
CA LEU A 1069 -13.15 -9.33 -21.72
C LEU A 1069 -13.87 -8.21 -20.96
N THR A 1070 -13.88 -8.30 -19.64
CA THR A 1070 -14.54 -7.30 -18.79
C THR A 1070 -13.93 -5.92 -18.95
N ALA A 1071 -12.59 -5.83 -19.10
CA ALA A 1071 -11.94 -4.55 -19.30
C ALA A 1071 -12.26 -3.90 -20.64
N VAL A 1072 -12.29 -4.69 -21.73
CA VAL A 1072 -12.73 -4.19 -23.04
C VAL A 1072 -14.19 -3.74 -22.98
N MET A 1073 -15.07 -4.53 -22.36
CA MET A 1073 -16.49 -4.20 -22.26
C MET A 1073 -16.73 -2.91 -21.48
N ARG A 1074 -16.10 -2.75 -20.31
CA ARG A 1074 -16.20 -1.54 -19.50
C ARG A 1074 -15.60 -0.33 -20.21
N GLY A 1075 -14.39 -0.47 -20.75
CA GLY A 1075 -13.66 0.63 -21.40
C GLY A 1075 -14.38 1.19 -22.64
N LEU A 1076 -15.04 0.32 -23.43
CA LEU A 1076 -15.80 0.74 -24.61
C LEU A 1076 -17.24 1.19 -24.31
N GLY A 1077 -17.76 0.89 -23.11
CA GLY A 1077 -19.16 1.13 -22.76
C GLY A 1077 -20.12 0.14 -23.44
N VAL A 1078 -19.77 -1.14 -23.47
CA VAL A 1078 -20.67 -2.21 -23.96
C VAL A 1078 -21.86 -2.32 -23.02
N THR A 1079 -23.07 -2.30 -23.59
CA THR A 1079 -24.33 -2.39 -22.84
C THR A 1079 -25.03 -3.72 -23.07
N ASN A 1080 -25.66 -4.26 -22.03
CA ASN A 1080 -26.60 -5.37 -22.16
C ASN A 1080 -27.90 -4.87 -22.84
N THR A 1081 -28.40 -5.67 -23.77
CA THR A 1081 -29.62 -5.45 -24.55
C THR A 1081 -30.61 -6.61 -24.42
N ASP A 1082 -30.31 -7.58 -23.56
CA ASP A 1082 -31.24 -8.66 -23.22
C ASP A 1082 -32.53 -8.08 -22.59
N PRO A 1083 -33.73 -8.48 -23.04
CA PRO A 1083 -34.98 -7.97 -22.48
C PRO A 1083 -35.20 -8.37 -21.01
N ASN A 1084 -34.50 -9.38 -20.50
CA ASN A 1084 -34.55 -9.80 -19.09
C ASN A 1084 -33.33 -9.33 -18.29
N ASN A 1085 -32.45 -8.49 -18.87
CA ASN A 1085 -31.21 -8.02 -18.25
C ASN A 1085 -30.28 -9.18 -17.82
N TYR A 1086 -30.20 -10.23 -18.64
CA TYR A 1086 -29.42 -11.45 -18.37
C TYR A 1086 -28.03 -11.41 -19.04
N TYR A 1087 -26.98 -11.87 -18.36
CA TYR A 1087 -25.58 -11.71 -18.77
C TYR A 1087 -24.81 -13.02 -19.05
N ASP A 1088 -25.41 -14.18 -18.81
CA ASP A 1088 -24.74 -15.50 -18.85
C ASP A 1088 -24.07 -15.84 -20.19
N GLN A 1089 -24.57 -15.26 -21.29
CA GLN A 1089 -24.04 -15.52 -22.64
C GLN A 1089 -22.55 -15.18 -22.76
N LEU A 1090 -22.02 -14.29 -21.91
CA LEU A 1090 -20.59 -13.99 -21.85
C LEU A 1090 -19.74 -15.23 -21.56
N SER A 1091 -20.22 -16.13 -20.70
CA SER A 1091 -19.52 -17.38 -20.39
C SER A 1091 -19.34 -18.28 -21.61
N THR A 1092 -20.29 -18.28 -22.56
CA THR A 1092 -20.19 -19.10 -23.78
C THR A 1092 -18.97 -18.74 -24.63
N TYR A 1093 -18.50 -17.50 -24.53
CA TYR A 1093 -17.34 -17.01 -25.25
C TYR A 1093 -16.02 -17.29 -24.52
N LEU A 1094 -16.06 -17.49 -23.20
CA LEU A 1094 -14.88 -17.75 -22.38
C LEU A 1094 -14.61 -19.24 -22.14
N VAL A 1095 -15.63 -20.11 -22.29
CA VAL A 1095 -15.45 -21.58 -22.22
C VAL A 1095 -14.31 -22.09 -23.12
N PRO A 1096 -14.19 -21.69 -24.40
CA PRO A 1096 -13.09 -22.14 -25.26
C PRO A 1096 -11.70 -21.59 -24.85
N LEU A 1097 -11.67 -20.55 -24.02
CA LEU A 1097 -10.46 -19.97 -23.44
C LEU A 1097 -10.09 -20.60 -22.08
N GLY A 1098 -10.90 -21.54 -21.58
CA GLY A 1098 -10.61 -22.30 -20.37
C GLY A 1098 -10.95 -21.58 -19.05
N GLU A 1099 -11.65 -20.45 -19.10
CA GLU A 1099 -11.88 -19.59 -17.94
C GLU A 1099 -13.35 -19.17 -17.84
N ARG A 1100 -14.20 -20.06 -17.34
CA ARG A 1100 -15.61 -19.76 -17.05
C ARG A 1100 -15.76 -19.44 -15.56
N PRO A 1101 -16.41 -18.33 -15.17
CA PRO A 1101 -16.50 -17.93 -13.76
C PRO A 1101 -16.99 -19.06 -12.86
N PHE A 1102 -16.26 -19.31 -11.77
CA PHE A 1102 -16.56 -20.33 -10.76
C PHE A 1102 -16.68 -21.78 -11.29
N ALA A 1103 -16.23 -22.05 -12.52
CA ALA A 1103 -16.18 -23.38 -13.10
C ALA A 1103 -14.76 -23.94 -13.09
N ALA A 1104 -14.10 -23.86 -11.94
CA ALA A 1104 -12.75 -24.36 -11.72
C ALA A 1104 -12.66 -25.86 -12.07
N SER A 1105 -11.70 -26.23 -12.92
CA SER A 1105 -11.44 -27.63 -13.30
C SER A 1105 -10.50 -28.36 -12.33
N SER A 1106 -9.88 -27.64 -11.39
CA SER A 1106 -8.95 -28.17 -10.40
C SER A 1106 -8.94 -27.35 -9.12
N VAL A 1107 -8.32 -27.89 -8.06
CA VAL A 1107 -8.09 -27.18 -6.78
C VAL A 1107 -7.14 -25.98 -6.90
N PHE A 1108 -6.43 -25.84 -8.03
CA PHE A 1108 -5.63 -24.65 -8.36
C PHE A 1108 -6.43 -23.62 -9.16
N ASN A 1109 -7.75 -23.73 -9.19
CA ASN A 1109 -8.62 -22.98 -10.09
C ASN A 1109 -8.27 -23.19 -11.57
N PHE A 1110 -8.15 -22.11 -12.36
CA PHE A 1110 -7.90 -22.13 -13.80
C PHE A 1110 -6.44 -22.43 -14.17
N PHE A 1111 -5.48 -22.04 -13.32
CA PHE A 1111 -4.05 -22.21 -13.58
C PHE A 1111 -3.25 -22.34 -12.28
N SER A 1112 -2.10 -23.03 -12.32
CA SER A 1112 -1.27 -23.20 -11.13
C SER A 1112 -0.55 -21.89 -10.74
N PRO A 1113 -0.51 -21.51 -9.46
CA PRO A 1113 0.24 -20.34 -8.98
C PRO A 1113 1.78 -20.48 -9.13
N SER A 1114 2.24 -21.68 -9.51
CA SER A 1114 3.64 -21.99 -9.78
C SER A 1114 3.92 -22.32 -11.26
N TYR A 1115 3.02 -21.96 -12.18
CA TYR A 1115 3.24 -22.20 -13.61
C TYR A 1115 4.43 -21.39 -14.14
N VAL A 1116 5.46 -22.08 -14.61
CA VAL A 1116 6.64 -21.49 -15.24
C VAL A 1116 6.51 -21.58 -16.75
N ILE A 1117 6.68 -20.46 -17.46
CA ILE A 1117 6.59 -20.43 -18.93
C ILE A 1117 7.64 -21.38 -19.53
N PRO A 1118 7.25 -22.33 -20.40
CA PRO A 1118 8.18 -23.29 -20.99
C PRO A 1118 9.37 -22.62 -21.69
N GLY A 1119 10.59 -23.09 -21.37
CA GLY A 1119 11.83 -22.53 -21.91
C GLY A 1119 12.33 -21.28 -21.20
N THR A 1120 11.68 -20.85 -20.12
CA THR A 1120 12.08 -19.71 -19.28
C THR A 1120 12.17 -20.10 -17.81
N THR A 1121 12.54 -19.16 -16.94
CA THR A 1121 12.45 -19.28 -15.48
C THR A 1121 11.33 -18.39 -14.90
N LEU A 1122 10.49 -17.80 -15.75
CA LEU A 1122 9.48 -16.84 -15.34
C LEU A 1122 8.26 -17.57 -14.77
N ASN A 1123 7.98 -17.36 -13.49
CA ASN A 1123 6.75 -17.83 -12.86
C ASN A 1123 5.61 -16.87 -13.25
N ALA A 1124 4.75 -17.31 -14.17
CA ALA A 1124 3.66 -16.51 -14.70
C ALA A 1124 2.39 -17.36 -14.77
N PRO A 1125 1.64 -17.46 -13.65
CA PRO A 1125 0.50 -18.36 -13.50
C PRO A 1125 -0.49 -18.35 -14.66
N GLU A 1126 -0.86 -17.15 -15.11
CA GLU A 1126 -1.89 -16.92 -16.12
C GLU A 1126 -1.51 -17.50 -17.50
N PHE A 1127 -0.21 -17.70 -17.78
CA PHE A 1127 0.23 -18.39 -19.01
C PHE A 1127 -0.12 -19.88 -19.02
N GLY A 1128 -0.57 -20.46 -17.90
CA GLY A 1128 -1.03 -21.83 -17.82
C GLY A 1128 -2.21 -22.16 -18.75
N ILE A 1129 -3.00 -21.14 -19.11
CA ILE A 1129 -4.15 -21.27 -20.02
C ILE A 1129 -3.92 -20.57 -21.37
N GLU A 1130 -2.77 -19.94 -21.61
CA GLU A 1130 -2.43 -19.29 -22.89
C GLU A 1130 -1.61 -20.23 -23.80
N ASN A 1131 -2.15 -20.51 -24.99
CA ASN A 1131 -1.50 -21.31 -26.03
C ASN A 1131 -1.92 -20.83 -27.43
N THR A 1132 -1.39 -21.47 -28.49
CA THR A 1132 -1.68 -21.05 -29.88
C THR A 1132 -3.19 -21.03 -30.20
N ALA A 1133 -3.96 -21.97 -29.64
CA ALA A 1133 -5.40 -22.05 -29.86
C ALA A 1133 -6.18 -20.99 -29.06
N SER A 1134 -5.81 -20.73 -27.79
CA SER A 1134 -6.45 -19.68 -26.98
C SER A 1134 -6.18 -18.30 -27.60
N VAL A 1135 -4.95 -18.03 -28.07
CA VAL A 1135 -4.61 -16.78 -28.77
C VAL A 1135 -5.50 -16.58 -29.98
N ALA A 1136 -5.62 -17.57 -30.86
CA ALA A 1136 -6.47 -17.48 -32.06
C ALA A 1136 -7.96 -17.29 -31.70
N THR A 1137 -8.40 -17.91 -30.61
CA THR A 1137 -9.77 -17.78 -30.09
C THR A 1137 -10.02 -16.37 -29.57
N LEU A 1138 -9.09 -15.78 -28.84
CA LEU A 1138 -9.18 -14.41 -28.35
C LEU A 1138 -9.25 -13.40 -29.51
N LEU A 1139 -8.45 -13.60 -30.57
CA LEU A 1139 -8.54 -12.78 -31.79
C LEU A 1139 -9.92 -12.87 -32.44
N THR A 1140 -10.53 -14.06 -32.46
CA THR A 1140 -11.90 -14.27 -32.96
C THR A 1140 -12.93 -13.59 -32.06
N LEU A 1141 -12.70 -13.59 -30.75
CA LEU A 1141 -13.57 -12.93 -29.77
C LEU A 1141 -13.55 -11.41 -29.95
N ALA A 1142 -12.36 -10.83 -30.11
CA ALA A 1142 -12.18 -9.41 -30.40
C ALA A 1142 -12.93 -8.99 -31.68
N ASP A 1143 -12.80 -9.76 -32.76
CA ASP A 1143 -13.52 -9.50 -34.02
C ASP A 1143 -15.04 -9.55 -33.82
N ARG A 1144 -15.55 -10.59 -33.13
CA ARG A 1144 -16.98 -10.71 -32.82
C ARG A 1144 -17.52 -9.52 -32.03
N LEU A 1145 -16.77 -9.03 -31.05
CA LEU A 1145 -17.17 -7.89 -30.25
C LEU A 1145 -17.24 -6.62 -31.13
N MET A 1146 -16.22 -6.37 -31.96
CA MET A 1146 -16.17 -5.21 -32.85
C MET A 1146 -17.26 -5.22 -33.93
N MET A 1147 -17.68 -6.41 -34.33
CA MET A 1147 -18.77 -6.62 -35.29
C MET A 1147 -20.16 -6.68 -34.65
N ASN A 1148 -20.29 -6.39 -33.34
CA ASN A 1148 -21.53 -6.50 -32.55
C ASN A 1148 -22.23 -7.86 -32.76
N LYS A 1149 -21.45 -8.95 -32.64
CA LYS A 1149 -21.91 -10.35 -32.77
C LYS A 1149 -22.04 -11.06 -31.43
N PHE A 1150 -21.88 -10.35 -30.31
CA PHE A 1150 -22.20 -10.88 -29.00
C PHE A 1150 -23.72 -10.93 -28.83
N VAL A 1151 -24.24 -12.08 -28.44
CA VAL A 1151 -25.68 -12.22 -28.16
C VAL A 1151 -26.03 -11.34 -26.97
N SER A 1152 -27.08 -10.53 -27.11
CA SER A 1152 -27.58 -9.61 -26.08
C SER A 1152 -26.60 -8.50 -25.64
N PHE A 1153 -25.46 -8.28 -26.28
CA PHE A 1153 -24.57 -7.16 -25.97
C PHE A 1153 -24.28 -6.31 -27.20
N ASN A 1154 -24.20 -4.99 -27.01
CA ASN A 1154 -23.95 -4.04 -28.09
C ASN A 1154 -23.11 -2.86 -27.60
N VAL A 1155 -22.27 -2.33 -28.49
CA VAL A 1155 -21.56 -1.06 -28.33
C VAL A 1155 -21.75 -0.16 -29.55
N ASP A 1156 -21.98 1.13 -29.32
CA ASP A 1156 -22.09 2.12 -30.39
C ASP A 1156 -20.70 2.53 -30.91
N LEU A 1157 -20.29 1.87 -32.00
CA LEU A 1157 -19.08 2.18 -32.78
C LEU A 1157 -19.43 2.87 -34.11
N SER A 1158 -20.55 3.58 -34.17
CA SER A 1158 -20.97 4.34 -35.36
C SER A 1158 -20.13 5.61 -35.56
N ALA A 1159 -20.24 6.24 -36.74
CA ALA A 1159 -19.61 7.53 -37.01
C ALA A 1159 -20.11 8.66 -36.09
N THR A 1160 -21.31 8.51 -35.50
CA THR A 1160 -21.91 9.49 -34.61
C THR A 1160 -21.58 9.28 -33.13
N SER A 1161 -21.03 8.12 -32.76
CA SER A 1161 -20.66 7.83 -31.38
C SER A 1161 -19.46 8.66 -30.93
N SER A 1162 -19.19 8.70 -29.61
CA SER A 1162 -18.00 9.36 -29.06
C SER A 1162 -16.71 8.89 -29.74
N TRP A 1163 -16.58 7.57 -29.94
CA TRP A 1163 -15.48 6.96 -30.68
C TRP A 1163 -15.45 7.38 -32.15
N GLY A 1164 -16.62 7.42 -32.82
CA GLY A 1164 -16.75 7.87 -34.20
C GLY A 1164 -16.33 9.31 -34.42
N GLN A 1165 -16.63 10.21 -33.49
CA GLN A 1165 -16.19 11.61 -33.54
C GLN A 1165 -14.66 11.73 -33.44
N MET A 1166 -14.03 10.97 -32.53
CA MET A 1166 -12.57 10.92 -32.41
C MET A 1166 -11.90 10.34 -33.66
N ALA A 1167 -12.56 9.38 -34.32
CA ALA A 1167 -12.03 8.70 -35.50
C ALA A 1167 -11.79 9.64 -36.70
N SER A 1168 -12.38 10.84 -36.72
CA SER A 1168 -12.07 11.89 -37.70
C SER A 1168 -10.57 12.22 -37.74
N THR A 1169 -9.89 12.09 -36.61
CA THR A 1169 -8.44 12.25 -36.46
C THR A 1169 -7.84 10.94 -35.93
N PRO A 1170 -7.25 10.09 -36.80
CA PRO A 1170 -6.77 8.75 -36.43
C PRO A 1170 -5.88 8.71 -35.19
N SER A 1171 -4.98 9.68 -35.01
CA SER A 1171 -4.11 9.74 -33.83
C SER A 1171 -4.90 9.96 -32.53
N VAL A 1172 -5.92 10.82 -32.53
CA VAL A 1172 -6.74 11.09 -31.34
C VAL A 1172 -7.50 9.84 -30.89
N LEU A 1173 -8.06 9.10 -31.84
CA LEU A 1173 -8.72 7.82 -31.55
C LEU A 1173 -7.73 6.80 -30.97
N VAL A 1174 -6.58 6.61 -31.61
CA VAL A 1174 -5.57 5.64 -31.15
C VAL A 1174 -5.00 6.02 -29.78
N ASP A 1175 -4.80 7.31 -29.51
CA ASP A 1175 -4.32 7.80 -28.21
C ASP A 1175 -5.35 7.58 -27.09
N ALA A 1176 -6.64 7.79 -27.37
CA ALA A 1176 -7.72 7.53 -26.42
C ALA A 1176 -7.82 6.03 -26.09
N LEU A 1177 -7.71 5.16 -27.10
CA LEU A 1177 -7.68 3.71 -26.90
C LEU A 1177 -6.42 3.25 -26.16
N GLY A 1178 -5.26 3.84 -26.48
CA GLY A 1178 -4.02 3.60 -25.75
C GLY A 1178 -4.08 4.06 -24.30
N THR A 1179 -4.83 5.10 -24.00
CA THR A 1179 -5.07 5.55 -22.61
C THR A 1179 -5.86 4.52 -21.81
N LEU A 1180 -6.96 4.01 -22.36
CA LEU A 1180 -7.80 3.01 -21.67
C LEU A 1180 -7.11 1.66 -21.54
N PHE A 1181 -6.56 1.14 -22.62
CA PHE A 1181 -6.13 -0.25 -22.67
C PHE A 1181 -4.63 -0.43 -22.42
N MET A 1182 -3.82 0.62 -22.61
CA MET A 1182 -2.37 0.53 -22.45
C MET A 1182 -1.83 1.61 -21.52
N HIS A 1183 -2.65 2.18 -20.63
CA HIS A 1183 -2.22 3.16 -19.62
C HIS A 1183 -1.48 4.38 -20.21
N ALA A 1184 -1.85 4.79 -21.43
CA ALA A 1184 -1.15 5.83 -22.20
C ALA A 1184 0.34 5.51 -22.50
N GLU A 1185 0.66 4.21 -22.66
CA GLU A 1185 1.99 3.66 -22.91
C GLU A 1185 2.16 2.98 -24.27
N MET A 1186 1.23 3.16 -25.21
CA MET A 1186 1.32 2.47 -26.50
C MET A 1186 2.68 2.72 -27.17
N ASP A 1187 3.43 1.65 -27.46
CA ASP A 1187 4.76 1.72 -28.06
C ASP A 1187 4.71 2.63 -29.31
N PRO A 1188 5.62 3.60 -29.46
CA PRO A 1188 5.55 4.57 -30.56
C PRO A 1188 5.53 3.92 -31.95
N ASN A 1189 6.18 2.77 -32.14
CA ASN A 1189 6.16 2.05 -33.42
C ASN A 1189 4.84 1.31 -33.63
N ILE A 1190 4.30 0.66 -32.60
CA ILE A 1190 2.96 0.06 -32.63
C ILE A 1190 1.92 1.13 -32.94
N ARG A 1191 1.96 2.25 -32.19
CA ARG A 1191 1.10 3.42 -32.39
C ARG A 1191 1.16 3.95 -33.82
N ALA A 1192 2.35 4.17 -34.36
CA ALA A 1192 2.52 4.65 -35.73
C ALA A 1192 1.96 3.64 -36.75
N SER A 1193 2.13 2.35 -36.51
CA SER A 1193 1.65 1.29 -37.40
C SER A 1193 0.11 1.21 -37.40
N ILE A 1194 -0.52 1.27 -36.22
CA ILE A 1194 -1.99 1.32 -36.10
C ILE A 1194 -2.52 2.57 -36.77
N ILE A 1195 -1.96 3.76 -36.50
CA ILE A 1195 -2.38 5.03 -37.12
C ILE A 1195 -2.27 4.93 -38.65
N SER A 1196 -1.18 4.39 -39.18
CA SER A 1196 -0.99 4.20 -40.62
C SER A 1196 -2.09 3.32 -41.22
N GLU A 1197 -2.38 2.19 -40.58
CA GLU A 1197 -3.38 1.23 -41.05
C GLU A 1197 -4.79 1.82 -41.01
N VAL A 1198 -5.20 2.40 -39.88
CA VAL A 1198 -6.56 2.95 -39.72
C VAL A 1198 -6.80 4.21 -40.57
N SER A 1199 -5.74 4.93 -40.93
CA SER A 1199 -5.82 6.08 -41.83
C SER A 1199 -6.21 5.69 -43.26
N SER A 1200 -5.99 4.42 -43.66
CA SER A 1200 -6.41 3.91 -44.96
C SER A 1200 -7.93 3.71 -45.08
N VAL A 1201 -8.63 3.62 -43.94
CA VAL A 1201 -10.08 3.38 -43.88
C VAL A 1201 -10.84 4.70 -43.85
N THR A 1202 -11.73 4.93 -44.82
CA THR A 1202 -12.48 6.20 -44.95
C THR A 1202 -13.79 6.22 -44.17
N ASP A 1203 -14.45 5.07 -44.00
CA ASP A 1203 -15.66 4.98 -43.16
C ASP A 1203 -15.27 5.07 -41.67
N LEU A 1204 -15.80 6.08 -40.97
CA LEU A 1204 -15.41 6.35 -39.58
C LEU A 1204 -15.81 5.22 -38.64
N GLY A 1205 -16.95 4.56 -38.87
CA GLY A 1205 -17.37 3.43 -38.05
C GLY A 1205 -16.44 2.22 -38.23
N GLN A 1206 -16.08 1.90 -39.47
CA GLN A 1206 -15.11 0.84 -39.76
C GLN A 1206 -13.72 1.18 -39.24
N ARG A 1207 -13.32 2.46 -39.29
CA ARG A 1207 -12.07 2.93 -38.71
C ARG A 1207 -12.03 2.70 -37.21
N VAL A 1208 -13.11 3.02 -36.49
CA VAL A 1208 -13.21 2.71 -35.04
C VAL A 1208 -13.04 1.22 -34.78
N ARG A 1209 -13.79 0.36 -35.48
CA ARG A 1209 -13.72 -1.10 -35.31
C ARG A 1209 -12.31 -1.64 -35.52
N LEU A 1210 -11.65 -1.21 -36.60
CA LEU A 1210 -10.28 -1.63 -36.91
C LEU A 1210 -9.29 -1.12 -35.85
N ALA A 1211 -9.40 0.15 -35.44
CA ALA A 1211 -8.52 0.72 -34.41
C ALA A 1211 -8.64 -0.04 -33.08
N VAL A 1212 -9.87 -0.27 -32.60
CA VAL A 1212 -10.12 -1.00 -31.36
C VAL A 1212 -9.61 -2.43 -31.49
N TYR A 1213 -9.93 -3.14 -32.59
CA TYR A 1213 -9.44 -4.51 -32.83
C TYR A 1213 -7.91 -4.60 -32.74
N LEU A 1214 -7.19 -3.71 -33.43
CA LEU A 1214 -5.73 -3.71 -33.43
C LEU A 1214 -5.14 -3.41 -32.05
N VAL A 1215 -5.77 -2.52 -31.27
CA VAL A 1215 -5.34 -2.19 -29.91
C VAL A 1215 -5.57 -3.36 -28.95
N ILE A 1216 -6.79 -3.93 -28.90
CA ILE A 1216 -7.14 -4.97 -27.92
C ILE A 1216 -6.57 -6.36 -28.26
N THR A 1217 -5.97 -6.51 -29.45
CA THR A 1217 -5.28 -7.75 -29.85
C THR A 1217 -3.76 -7.62 -29.82
N ALA A 1218 -3.23 -6.42 -29.58
CA ALA A 1218 -1.79 -6.20 -29.46
C ALA A 1218 -1.22 -6.91 -28.23
N SER A 1219 -0.01 -7.47 -28.37
CA SER A 1219 0.70 -8.13 -27.26
C SER A 1219 0.88 -7.21 -26.05
N GLN A 1220 1.08 -5.92 -26.28
CA GLN A 1220 1.22 -4.92 -25.21
C GLN A 1220 -0.08 -4.72 -24.40
N TYR A 1221 -1.26 -4.99 -24.96
CA TYR A 1221 -2.50 -4.99 -24.16
C TYR A 1221 -2.70 -6.32 -23.42
N LYS A 1222 -2.19 -7.43 -23.96
CA LYS A 1222 -2.32 -8.71 -23.26
C LYS A 1222 -1.55 -8.73 -21.94
N VAL A 1223 -0.42 -8.02 -21.88
CA VAL A 1223 0.37 -7.89 -20.64
C VAL A 1223 0.00 -6.57 -19.96
N SER A 1224 -0.58 -6.62 -18.77
CA SER A 1224 -0.73 -5.43 -17.92
C SER A 1224 0.64 -5.06 -17.38
N HIS A 1225 1.11 -3.85 -17.68
CA HIS A 1225 2.33 -3.28 -17.14
C HIS A 1225 2.01 -2.27 -16.04
#